data_AF-A0A0K0FBH9-F1
#
_entry.id   AF-A0A0K0FBH9-F1
#
_cell.length_a   1.000
_cell.length_b   1.000
_cell.length_c   1.000
_cell.angle_alpha   90.00
_cell.angle_beta   90.00
_cell.angle_gamma   90.00
#
_symmetry.space_group_name_H-M   'P 1'
#
loop_
_entity.id
_entity.type
_entity.pdbx_description
1 polymer ?
#
loop_
_entity_poly.entity_id
_entity_poly.type
_entity_poly.pdbx_seq_one_letter_code
_entity_poly.pdbx_strand_id
1 'polypeptide(L)'
;MSSSYKRKIQISVTLRNENEPSHRSSVNSLQYDKNTGRLFSAGSDSVIRIWNASKPDSGINEITPKRYIQSMEHHCDWVNDIVLCCNGQNLISASSDTTIKVWNAKQGFCMSTLRTHQDYVKALAYAKDVELVASAGFDQAIYLWDVGTLTKLTATNNTVTTSSLNGNKNSIYSLAMSSNANVICSGSTEKIIRVWDARCCQKIGKLKGHTDNVKSLLVSDDGSQIISASSDGSVKVWSVGQQRCIGTIQLHNEGVWALAANDNWTELYSGGKDKMIWRTNLRDFSDSLLVLEEDNCIHKILCIEDDGNKYLWTCGQSENIKRFKISTSKASQLVVKNASDNDDDEILVESKIITTSLMQTKNSLGIFDTLDLGKKDSFHLSPDIIIYGAPSIRQYVVLNDKRHIVTKDTENNVDVWDILQGRKIGQYGKVLIDEVVKKYNKRVYVPSWFSVDLKLGMLQIVLDETDVFASWVTAREAGLADKTQETKLNYGGIFLKSLFDRWAKSMIVYNDNEDDTDESNNHTIFPLPLHTTIILSESSGRPILRSCVKDVGNETESSILEDLMPTWAREVIEKQVPPKFNKIPFALIPYSANSNSTNNNKNPKRERLSATEMLQVRKIMEHVLTKLIGGNDGTVNNSNNYNSNTYNPGTNSYSINSGYNTTPQANKITTNPIFINIENKIELYCNEQKLDPDMDLRSVKHFIWRQGGDVVIVYKQIR
;
A
#
# COMPACT_ATOMS: atom_id res chain seq x y z
N MET A 1 -9.67 8.55 36.98
CA MET A 1 -8.31 8.35 36.42
C MET A 1 -8.36 7.17 35.45
N SER A 2 -8.68 7.41 34.17
CA SER A 2 -8.54 6.36 33.15
C SER A 2 -7.09 6.29 32.73
N SER A 3 -6.46 5.11 32.83
CA SER A 3 -5.18 4.86 32.20
C SER A 3 -5.34 5.12 30.70
N SER A 4 -4.83 6.26 30.23
CA SER A 4 -4.67 6.52 28.81
C SER A 4 -3.68 5.46 28.30
N TYR A 5 -4.20 4.37 27.72
CA TYR A 5 -3.40 3.52 26.86
C TYR A 5 -2.82 4.44 25.79
N LYS A 6 -1.54 4.80 25.90
CA LYS A 6 -0.85 5.57 24.88
C LYS A 6 -1.03 4.80 23.58
N ARG A 7 -1.77 5.39 22.64
CA ARG A 7 -2.06 4.77 21.35
C ARG A 7 -0.72 4.56 20.66
N LYS A 8 -0.42 3.33 20.24
CA LYS A 8 0.78 3.07 19.44
C LYS A 8 0.59 3.75 18.10
N ILE A 9 1.55 4.59 17.73
CA ILE A 9 1.58 5.35 16.49
C ILE A 9 2.68 4.77 15.62
N GLN A 10 2.35 4.52 14.36
CA GLN A 10 3.26 4.05 13.32
C GLN A 10 3.55 5.18 12.33
N ILE A 11 4.77 5.22 11.82
CA ILE A 11 5.20 6.18 10.80
C ILE A 11 5.37 5.41 9.49
N SER A 12 4.60 5.81 8.48
CA SER A 12 4.67 5.23 7.14
C SER A 12 5.15 6.27 6.14
N VAL A 13 5.97 5.85 5.19
CA VAL A 13 6.60 6.70 4.18
C VAL A 13 6.33 6.15 2.80
N THR A 14 5.75 6.95 1.91
CA THR A 14 5.45 6.52 0.54
C THR A 14 6.52 7.04 -0.42
N LEU A 15 7.23 6.13 -1.07
CA LEU A 15 8.22 6.42 -2.10
C LEU A 15 7.56 6.46 -3.48
N ARG A 16 7.54 7.64 -4.10
CA ARG A 16 6.86 7.91 -5.37
C ARG A 16 7.52 9.06 -6.12
N ASN A 17 7.10 9.31 -7.36
CA ASN A 17 7.44 10.54 -8.05
C ASN A 17 6.58 11.70 -7.53
N GLU A 18 7.06 12.93 -7.70
CA GLU A 18 6.33 14.13 -7.28
C GLU A 18 4.97 14.22 -7.97
N ASN A 19 4.94 14.03 -9.29
CA ASN A 19 3.73 14.04 -10.09
C ASN A 19 3.36 12.62 -10.54
N GLU A 20 2.22 12.11 -10.06
CA GLU A 20 1.64 10.81 -10.45
C GLU A 20 0.28 11.05 -11.14
N PRO A 21 0.28 11.47 -12.42
CA PRO A 21 -0.93 11.89 -13.13
C PRO A 21 -1.88 10.73 -13.44
N SER A 22 -1.40 9.49 -13.37
CA SER A 22 -2.15 8.28 -13.67
C SER A 22 -2.37 7.46 -12.40
N HIS A 23 -3.49 6.73 -12.33
CA HIS A 23 -3.74 5.79 -11.24
C HIS A 23 -2.65 4.73 -11.18
N ARG A 24 -2.16 4.45 -9.98
CA ARG A 24 -1.13 3.41 -9.71
C ARG A 24 -1.73 2.15 -9.12
N SER A 25 -3.05 2.01 -9.09
CA SER A 25 -3.78 0.83 -8.60
C SER A 25 -5.21 0.83 -9.17
N SER A 26 -6.00 -0.18 -8.83
CA SER A 26 -7.39 -0.33 -9.27
C SER A 26 -8.25 0.89 -8.96
N VAL A 27 -9.24 1.18 -9.79
CA VAL A 27 -10.19 2.28 -9.57
C VAL A 27 -11.51 1.72 -9.04
N ASN A 28 -12.01 2.24 -7.91
CA ASN A 28 -13.15 1.67 -7.20
C ASN A 28 -14.48 2.36 -7.51
N SER A 29 -14.45 3.66 -7.83
CA SER A 29 -15.66 4.44 -8.09
C SER A 29 -15.39 5.59 -9.06
N LEU A 30 -16.46 6.01 -9.75
CA LEU A 30 -16.47 7.04 -10.78
C LEU A 30 -17.66 7.97 -10.57
N GLN A 31 -17.47 9.26 -10.83
CA GLN A 31 -18.53 10.26 -10.89
C GLN A 31 -18.30 11.18 -12.08
N TYR A 32 -19.37 11.51 -12.83
CA TYR A 32 -19.28 12.39 -13.98
C TYR A 32 -20.11 13.65 -13.78
N ASP A 33 -19.50 14.79 -14.04
CA ASP A 33 -20.18 16.07 -14.07
C ASP A 33 -20.62 16.41 -15.51
N LYS A 34 -21.92 16.27 -15.77
CA LYS A 34 -22.51 16.60 -17.08
C LYS A 34 -22.32 18.06 -17.48
N ASN A 35 -22.21 18.98 -16.51
CA ASN A 35 -22.11 20.42 -16.80
C ASN A 35 -20.71 20.82 -17.26
N THR A 36 -19.67 20.20 -16.68
CA THR A 36 -18.27 20.56 -16.95
C THR A 36 -17.55 19.55 -17.84
N GLY A 37 -18.15 18.40 -18.11
CA GLY A 37 -17.52 17.29 -18.82
C GLY A 37 -16.36 16.66 -18.04
N ARG A 38 -16.32 16.85 -16.71
CA ARG A 38 -15.28 16.30 -15.84
C ARG A 38 -15.65 14.93 -15.32
N LEU A 39 -14.70 14.00 -15.36
CA LEU A 39 -14.79 12.70 -14.72
C LEU A 39 -13.92 12.69 -13.45
N PHE A 40 -14.51 12.31 -12.33
CA PHE A 40 -13.82 12.06 -11.07
C PHE A 40 -13.66 10.55 -10.90
N SER A 41 -12.51 10.15 -10.39
CA SER A 41 -12.17 8.74 -10.22
C SER A 41 -11.49 8.50 -8.88
N ALA A 42 -11.95 7.49 -8.16
CA ALA A 42 -11.46 7.09 -6.85
C ALA A 42 -10.49 5.91 -6.97
N GLY A 43 -9.20 6.18 -6.75
CA GLY A 43 -8.14 5.18 -6.85
C GLY A 43 -7.93 4.38 -5.57
N SER A 44 -7.56 3.12 -5.74
CA SER A 44 -6.99 2.27 -4.68
C SER A 44 -5.54 2.65 -4.36
N ASP A 45 -4.98 3.65 -5.06
CA ASP A 45 -3.70 4.27 -4.75
C ASP A 45 -3.83 5.44 -3.76
N SER A 46 -4.99 5.56 -3.11
CA SER A 46 -5.40 6.61 -2.16
C SER A 46 -5.64 8.00 -2.76
N VAL A 47 -5.63 8.13 -4.09
CA VAL A 47 -5.75 9.41 -4.78
C VAL A 47 -7.05 9.50 -5.58
N ILE A 48 -7.71 10.65 -5.49
CA ILE A 48 -8.84 10.97 -6.38
C ILE A 48 -8.29 11.82 -7.54
N ARG A 49 -8.64 11.49 -8.77
CA ARG A 49 -8.19 12.24 -9.96
C ARG A 49 -9.36 12.80 -10.75
N ILE A 50 -9.15 14.00 -11.30
CA ILE A 50 -10.09 14.71 -12.16
C ILE A 50 -9.58 14.64 -13.60
N TRP A 51 -10.45 14.26 -14.51
CA TRP A 51 -10.16 14.10 -15.94
C TRP A 51 -11.09 14.94 -16.79
N ASN A 52 -10.60 15.39 -17.94
CA ASN A 52 -11.42 15.90 -19.01
C ASN A 52 -11.98 14.73 -19.84
N ALA A 53 -13.29 14.54 -19.77
CA ALA A 53 -14.03 13.50 -20.46
C ALA A 53 -14.86 14.05 -21.65
N SER A 54 -14.73 15.34 -21.95
CA SER A 54 -15.48 16.04 -23.01
C SER A 54 -14.99 15.63 -24.40
N LYS A 55 -15.89 14.99 -25.19
CA LYS A 55 -15.77 14.53 -26.61
C LYS A 55 -14.48 13.75 -27.00
N PRO A 56 -14.55 12.81 -27.96
CA PRO A 56 -13.36 12.11 -28.45
C PRO A 56 -12.42 13.11 -29.14
N ASP A 57 -11.10 12.88 -29.03
CA ASP A 57 -10.09 13.79 -29.57
C ASP A 57 -10.28 13.95 -31.09
N SER A 58 -10.80 15.09 -31.52
CA SER A 58 -11.02 15.41 -32.93
C SER A 58 -9.70 15.90 -33.53
N GLY A 59 -8.83 14.99 -33.95
CA GLY A 59 -7.61 15.38 -34.64
C GLY A 59 -6.59 14.26 -34.78
N ILE A 60 -6.47 13.74 -36.01
CA ILE A 60 -5.29 13.00 -36.46
C ILE A 60 -4.13 14.01 -36.39
N ASN A 61 -3.15 13.78 -35.49
CA ASN A 61 -1.86 14.49 -35.33
C ASN A 61 -1.63 15.35 -34.07
N GLU A 62 -2.36 15.15 -32.96
CA GLU A 62 -1.84 15.55 -31.64
C GLU A 62 -1.59 14.31 -30.79
N ILE A 63 -0.36 14.17 -30.30
CA ILE A 63 0.05 13.17 -29.31
C ILE A 63 -0.70 13.49 -28.01
N THR A 64 -1.94 13.01 -27.92
CA THR A 64 -2.86 12.98 -26.77
C THR A 64 -2.83 14.23 -25.86
N PRO A 65 -3.84 15.12 -25.87
CA PRO A 65 -4.01 16.04 -24.75
C PRO A 65 -4.17 15.19 -23.49
N LYS A 66 -3.22 15.28 -22.56
CA LYS A 66 -3.21 14.52 -21.31
C LYS A 66 -4.52 14.85 -20.57
N ARG A 67 -5.52 13.97 -20.64
CA ARG A 67 -6.88 14.16 -20.06
C ARG A 67 -6.85 14.51 -18.58
N TYR A 68 -5.72 14.31 -17.92
CA TYR A 68 -5.44 14.68 -16.54
C TYR A 68 -5.62 16.18 -16.30
N ILE A 69 -6.45 16.53 -15.31
CA ILE A 69 -6.62 17.91 -14.83
C ILE A 69 -5.85 18.10 -13.52
N GLN A 70 -6.19 17.32 -12.49
CA GLN A 70 -5.65 17.49 -11.14
C GLN A 70 -5.79 16.21 -10.31
N SER A 71 -4.90 16.04 -9.32
CA SER A 71 -4.96 15.02 -8.28
C SER A 71 -5.38 15.65 -6.94
N MET A 72 -6.27 14.97 -6.23
CA MET A 72 -6.78 15.34 -4.91
C MET A 72 -6.23 14.34 -3.90
N GLU A 73 -5.17 14.74 -3.19
CA GLU A 73 -4.39 13.85 -2.33
C GLU A 73 -4.58 14.18 -0.85
N HIS A 74 -5.23 13.29 -0.11
CA HIS A 74 -5.33 13.41 1.35
C HIS A 74 -5.64 12.08 2.04
N HIS A 75 -6.35 11.18 1.38
CA HIS A 75 -6.54 9.82 1.89
C HIS A 75 -5.20 9.07 2.00
N CYS A 76 -5.12 8.19 2.98
CA CYS A 76 -3.92 7.37 3.25
C CYS A 76 -4.10 5.90 2.84
N ASP A 77 -5.30 5.54 2.39
CA ASP A 77 -5.69 4.19 2.00
C ASP A 77 -6.70 4.26 0.85
N TRP A 78 -7.16 3.11 0.35
CA TRP A 78 -8.08 2.99 -0.79
C TRP A 78 -9.28 3.91 -0.66
N VAL A 79 -9.55 4.71 -1.69
CA VAL A 79 -10.80 5.44 -1.80
C VAL A 79 -11.83 4.48 -2.39
N ASN A 80 -12.80 4.07 -1.57
CA ASN A 80 -13.77 3.04 -1.93
C ASN A 80 -14.93 3.62 -2.74
N ASP A 81 -15.40 4.82 -2.39
CA ASP A 81 -16.52 5.45 -3.08
C ASP A 81 -16.42 6.98 -3.08
N ILE A 82 -17.04 7.61 -4.07
CA ILE A 82 -17.12 9.06 -4.22
C ILE A 82 -18.52 9.48 -4.70
N VAL A 83 -18.98 10.61 -4.21
CA VAL A 83 -20.26 11.24 -4.57
C VAL A 83 -20.01 12.69 -4.93
N LEU A 84 -20.51 13.10 -6.09
CA LEU A 84 -20.52 14.49 -6.51
C LEU A 84 -21.87 15.12 -6.09
N CYS A 85 -21.82 16.24 -5.37
CA CYS A 85 -22.99 16.91 -4.78
C CYS A 85 -23.00 18.42 -5.09
N CYS A 86 -24.10 19.10 -4.76
CA CYS A 86 -24.31 20.53 -5.02
C CYS A 86 -24.05 20.92 -6.49
N ASN A 87 -24.59 20.16 -7.46
CA ASN A 87 -24.39 20.37 -8.89
C ASN A 87 -22.92 20.44 -9.34
N GLY A 88 -22.05 19.59 -8.77
CA GLY A 88 -20.65 19.51 -9.16
C GLY A 88 -19.70 20.46 -8.42
N GLN A 89 -20.19 21.17 -7.40
CA GLN A 89 -19.35 22.06 -6.61
C GLN A 89 -18.53 21.31 -5.56
N ASN A 90 -19.10 20.27 -4.96
CA ASN A 90 -18.49 19.53 -3.85
C ASN A 90 -18.40 18.05 -4.17
N LEU A 91 -17.38 17.41 -3.60
CA LEU A 91 -17.19 15.96 -3.66
C LEU A 91 -17.11 15.42 -2.23
N ILE A 92 -17.72 14.28 -1.98
CA ILE A 92 -17.55 13.52 -0.74
C ILE A 92 -16.93 12.17 -1.07
N SER A 93 -15.94 11.76 -0.30
CA SER A 93 -15.23 10.50 -0.50
C SER A 93 -15.20 9.64 0.76
N ALA A 94 -15.28 8.34 0.56
CA ALA A 94 -15.18 7.31 1.60
C ALA A 94 -13.93 6.46 1.38
N SER A 95 -13.16 6.21 2.44
CA SER A 95 -11.90 5.47 2.34
C SER A 95 -11.77 4.36 3.38
N SER A 96 -10.89 3.41 3.06
CA SER A 96 -10.41 2.38 3.99
C SER A 96 -9.53 2.97 5.10
N ASP A 97 -9.17 4.26 5.03
CA ASP A 97 -8.49 4.95 6.13
C ASP A 97 -9.42 5.33 7.29
N THR A 98 -10.65 4.79 7.32
CA THR A 98 -11.73 5.03 8.29
C THR A 98 -12.34 6.44 8.24
N THR A 99 -11.92 7.28 7.28
CA THR A 99 -12.40 8.66 7.19
C THR A 99 -13.31 8.91 6.00
N ILE A 100 -14.15 9.92 6.15
CA ILE A 100 -14.88 10.55 5.06
C ILE A 100 -14.29 11.94 4.87
N LYS A 101 -14.05 12.34 3.62
CA LYS A 101 -13.53 13.67 3.32
C LYS A 101 -14.50 14.45 2.45
N VAL A 102 -14.62 15.73 2.76
CA VAL A 102 -15.40 16.70 2.02
C VAL A 102 -14.43 17.56 1.24
N TRP A 103 -14.67 17.73 -0.05
CA TRP A 103 -13.76 18.40 -0.96
C TRP A 103 -14.49 19.48 -1.75
N ASN A 104 -13.75 20.53 -2.08
CA ASN A 104 -14.14 21.43 -3.14
C ASN A 104 -13.79 20.77 -4.50
N ALA A 105 -14.79 20.38 -5.27
CA ALA A 105 -14.60 19.64 -6.53
C ALA A 105 -14.03 20.53 -7.66
N LYS A 106 -14.22 21.85 -7.57
CA LYS A 106 -13.72 22.80 -8.57
C LYS A 106 -12.23 23.10 -8.40
N GLN A 107 -11.80 23.31 -7.15
CA GLN A 107 -10.43 23.69 -6.78
C GLN A 107 -9.56 22.48 -6.39
N GLY A 108 -10.16 21.33 -6.08
CA GLY A 108 -9.46 20.07 -5.86
C GLY A 108 -8.71 19.97 -4.52
N PHE A 109 -9.21 20.60 -3.45
CA PHE A 109 -8.64 20.47 -2.10
C PHE A 109 -9.65 19.93 -1.08
N CYS A 110 -9.13 19.32 -0.02
CA CYS A 110 -9.91 18.78 1.09
C CYS A 110 -10.31 19.90 2.05
N MET A 111 -11.62 20.07 2.28
CA MET A 111 -12.18 21.07 3.20
C MET A 111 -12.30 20.54 4.63
N SER A 112 -12.70 19.28 4.80
CA SER A 112 -12.97 18.70 6.11
C SER A 112 -12.79 17.19 6.11
N THR A 113 -12.40 16.63 7.26
CA THR A 113 -12.25 15.19 7.47
C THR A 113 -13.14 14.74 8.63
N LEU A 114 -14.12 13.90 8.34
CA LEU A 114 -15.05 13.32 9.30
C LEU A 114 -14.48 11.98 9.78
N ARG A 115 -14.31 11.84 11.10
CA ARG A 115 -13.61 10.71 11.75
C ARG A 115 -14.56 9.86 12.62
N THR A 116 -15.82 9.74 12.21
CA THR A 116 -16.86 9.07 13.00
C THR A 116 -16.87 7.56 12.85
N HIS A 117 -16.57 7.06 11.65
CA HIS A 117 -16.46 5.63 11.40
C HIS A 117 -15.25 5.02 12.11
N GLN A 118 -15.41 3.79 12.61
CA GLN A 118 -14.37 3.07 13.37
C GLN A 118 -13.64 2.00 12.55
N ASP A 119 -14.07 1.77 11.31
CA ASP A 119 -13.50 0.80 10.38
C ASP A 119 -13.67 1.34 8.95
N TYR A 120 -13.30 0.55 7.95
CA TYR A 120 -13.26 0.93 6.54
C TYR A 120 -14.63 1.42 6.05
N VAL A 121 -14.68 2.64 5.50
CA VAL A 121 -15.89 3.20 4.92
C VAL A 121 -15.99 2.74 3.47
N LYS A 122 -17.02 1.95 3.15
CA LYS A 122 -17.12 1.23 1.87
C LYS A 122 -18.01 1.88 0.84
N ALA A 123 -19.12 2.49 1.26
CA ALA A 123 -20.14 2.97 0.34
C ALA A 123 -20.68 4.33 0.77
N LEU A 124 -21.04 5.13 -0.22
CA LEU A 124 -21.77 6.37 -0.06
C LEU A 124 -23.11 6.28 -0.78
N ALA A 125 -24.10 7.00 -0.29
CA ALA A 125 -25.37 7.20 -0.99
C ALA A 125 -25.77 8.68 -0.94
N TYR A 126 -26.52 9.14 -1.93
CA TYR A 126 -26.82 10.55 -2.11
C TYR A 126 -28.28 10.77 -2.47
N ALA A 127 -28.92 11.72 -1.79
CA ALA A 127 -30.24 12.23 -2.12
C ALA A 127 -30.07 13.64 -2.67
N LYS A 128 -30.27 13.78 -3.98
CA LYS A 128 -30.00 15.02 -4.71
C LYS A 128 -30.94 16.16 -4.31
N ASP A 129 -32.22 15.89 -4.05
CA ASP A 129 -33.22 16.95 -3.84
C ASP A 129 -33.07 17.63 -2.48
N VAL A 130 -32.55 16.89 -1.49
CA VAL A 130 -32.36 17.35 -0.11
C VAL A 130 -30.89 17.65 0.20
N GLU A 131 -29.97 17.38 -0.75
CA GLU A 131 -28.52 17.51 -0.56
C GLU A 131 -28.03 16.73 0.69
N LEU A 132 -28.52 15.49 0.85
CA LEU A 132 -28.18 14.60 1.96
C LEU A 132 -27.26 13.48 1.48
N VAL A 133 -26.17 13.23 2.18
CA VAL A 133 -25.26 12.10 1.93
C VAL A 133 -25.31 11.13 3.09
N ALA A 134 -25.29 9.84 2.78
CA ALA A 134 -25.14 8.77 3.75
C ALA A 134 -23.82 8.03 3.54
N SER A 135 -23.20 7.57 4.61
CA SER A 135 -21.98 6.79 4.58
C SER A 135 -22.11 5.51 5.38
N ALA A 136 -21.51 4.42 4.88
CA ALA A 136 -21.55 3.12 5.53
C ALA A 136 -20.25 2.34 5.34
N GLY A 137 -19.93 1.49 6.30
CA GLY A 137 -18.68 0.74 6.30
C GLY A 137 -18.71 -0.57 7.07
N PHE A 138 -17.52 -1.06 7.37
CA PHE A 138 -17.29 -2.31 8.08
C PHE A 138 -17.64 -2.24 9.57
N ASP A 139 -17.72 -1.02 10.12
CA ASP A 139 -18.18 -0.73 11.48
C ASP A 139 -19.69 -0.89 11.66
N GLN A 140 -20.41 -1.31 10.61
CA GLN A 140 -21.84 -1.65 10.63
C GLN A 140 -22.77 -0.45 10.86
N ALA A 141 -22.19 0.74 11.00
CA ALA A 141 -22.90 1.99 11.20
C ALA A 141 -23.22 2.64 9.85
N ILE A 142 -24.33 3.37 9.82
CA ILE A 142 -24.67 4.26 8.71
C ILE A 142 -24.84 5.65 9.32
N TYR A 143 -24.12 6.64 8.80
CA TYR A 143 -24.26 8.03 9.21
C TYR A 143 -24.88 8.86 8.09
N LEU A 144 -25.73 9.81 8.46
CA LEU A 144 -26.34 10.78 7.56
C LEU A 144 -25.69 12.16 7.77
N TRP A 145 -25.45 12.84 6.65
CA TRP A 145 -24.71 14.08 6.57
C TRP A 145 -25.42 15.07 5.67
N ASP A 146 -25.82 16.20 6.23
CA ASP A 146 -26.28 17.33 5.42
C ASP A 146 -25.09 18.03 4.76
N VAL A 147 -25.04 18.04 3.44
CA VAL A 147 -23.96 18.65 2.67
C VAL A 147 -23.91 20.17 2.88
N GLY A 148 -25.07 20.81 3.10
CA GLY A 148 -25.14 22.24 3.39
C GLY A 148 -24.47 22.61 4.73
N THR A 149 -24.54 21.72 5.72
CA THR A 149 -23.83 21.86 7.00
C THR A 149 -22.35 21.55 6.84
N LEU A 150 -22.00 20.49 6.12
CA LEU A 150 -20.60 20.06 5.91
C LEU A 150 -19.75 21.11 5.19
N THR A 151 -20.33 21.80 4.20
CA THR A 151 -19.61 22.79 3.39
C THR A 151 -19.38 24.11 4.12
N LYS A 152 -20.11 24.36 5.22
CA LYS A 152 -20.00 25.55 6.07
C LYS A 152 -19.08 25.34 7.28
N LEU A 153 -18.48 24.16 7.43
CA LEU A 153 -17.54 23.90 8.51
C LEU A 153 -16.31 24.81 8.37
N THR A 154 -15.93 25.44 9.48
CA THR A 154 -14.74 26.30 9.58
C THR A 154 -13.92 25.87 10.80
N ALA A 155 -12.71 26.41 10.96
CA ALA A 155 -11.89 26.17 12.15
C ALA A 155 -12.63 26.50 13.47
N THR A 156 -13.57 27.44 13.44
CA THR A 156 -14.37 27.87 14.60
C THR A 156 -15.69 27.09 14.76
N ASN A 157 -16.21 26.47 13.70
CA ASN A 157 -17.43 25.67 13.72
C ASN A 157 -17.15 24.26 13.18
N ASN A 158 -16.57 23.42 14.03
CA ASN A 158 -16.12 22.06 13.69
C ASN A 158 -17.01 20.94 14.25
N THR A 159 -18.15 21.29 14.86
CA THR A 159 -19.09 20.32 15.42
C THR A 159 -20.13 19.91 14.39
N VAL A 160 -20.18 18.62 14.06
CA VAL A 160 -21.22 18.04 13.18
C VAL A 160 -22.13 17.16 14.01
N THR A 161 -23.44 17.40 13.97
CA THR A 161 -24.43 16.49 14.52
C THR A 161 -24.56 15.29 13.59
N THR A 162 -24.38 14.09 14.14
CA THR A 162 -24.52 12.85 13.36
C THR A 162 -25.87 12.20 13.63
N SER A 163 -26.63 11.96 12.57
CA SER A 163 -27.77 11.04 12.63
C SER A 163 -27.29 9.66 12.19
N SER A 164 -27.63 8.62 12.95
CA SER A 164 -27.21 7.24 12.64
C SER A 164 -28.39 6.31 12.43
N LEU A 165 -28.29 5.42 11.45
CA LEU A 165 -29.28 4.38 11.19
C LEU A 165 -28.81 3.06 11.79
N ASN A 166 -29.47 2.67 12.88
CA ASN A 166 -29.13 1.45 13.59
C ASN A 166 -29.92 0.25 13.04
N GLY A 167 -29.30 -0.93 13.07
CA GLY A 167 -29.91 -2.18 12.62
C GLY A 167 -28.90 -3.17 12.08
N ASN A 168 -27.87 -2.65 11.40
CA ASN A 168 -26.53 -3.22 11.14
C ASN A 168 -26.15 -4.38 12.09
N LYS A 169 -25.96 -5.62 11.63
CA LYS A 169 -25.34 -6.74 12.39
C LYS A 169 -24.02 -7.19 11.76
N ASN A 170 -23.84 -7.02 10.45
CA ASN A 170 -22.57 -7.27 9.78
C ASN A 170 -22.10 -6.06 8.96
N SER A 171 -20.87 -6.15 8.46
CA SER A 171 -20.19 -5.16 7.62
C SER A 171 -20.99 -4.82 6.36
N ILE A 172 -21.13 -3.53 6.08
CA ILE A 172 -21.90 -2.99 4.97
C ILE A 172 -20.98 -2.79 3.77
N TYR A 173 -21.43 -3.25 2.60
CA TYR A 173 -20.67 -3.18 1.34
C TYR A 173 -21.30 -2.24 0.31
N SER A 174 -22.62 -2.01 0.39
CA SER A 174 -23.32 -1.13 -0.53
C SER A 174 -24.38 -0.30 0.17
N LEU A 175 -24.60 0.90 -0.33
CA LEU A 175 -25.58 1.85 0.16
C LEU A 175 -26.22 2.54 -1.04
N ALA A 176 -27.52 2.79 -0.98
CA ALA A 176 -28.23 3.56 -1.99
C ALA A 176 -29.41 4.30 -1.35
N MET A 177 -29.77 5.45 -1.92
CA MET A 177 -30.78 6.35 -1.38
C MET A 177 -31.59 6.95 -2.53
N SER A 178 -32.89 7.19 -2.31
CA SER A 178 -33.75 7.88 -3.27
C SER A 178 -33.44 9.38 -3.29
N SER A 179 -33.71 10.04 -4.43
CA SER A 179 -33.44 11.47 -4.62
C SER A 179 -34.12 12.37 -3.58
N ASN A 180 -35.30 11.97 -3.08
CA ASN A 180 -36.07 12.65 -2.04
C ASN A 180 -35.75 12.22 -0.58
N ALA A 181 -34.77 11.34 -0.37
CA ALA A 181 -34.38 10.79 0.93
C ALA A 181 -35.48 10.00 1.69
N ASN A 182 -36.58 9.63 1.05
CA ASN A 182 -37.64 8.83 1.68
C ASN A 182 -37.23 7.37 1.90
N VAL A 183 -36.31 6.87 1.10
CA VAL A 183 -35.84 5.48 1.17
C VAL A 183 -34.32 5.45 1.11
N ILE A 184 -33.72 4.83 2.11
CA ILE A 184 -32.31 4.42 2.10
C ILE A 184 -32.21 2.93 2.38
N CYS A 185 -31.36 2.25 1.64
CA CYS A 185 -31.14 0.82 1.80
C CYS A 185 -29.66 0.44 1.89
N SER A 186 -29.36 -0.57 2.69
CA SER A 186 -28.01 -1.10 2.87
C SER A 186 -27.91 -2.57 2.47
N GLY A 187 -26.77 -2.91 1.86
CA GLY A 187 -26.39 -4.26 1.47
C GLY A 187 -25.17 -4.69 2.26
N SER A 188 -25.21 -5.88 2.84
CA SER A 188 -24.18 -6.38 3.76
C SER A 188 -23.96 -7.88 3.56
N THR A 189 -22.96 -8.41 4.27
CA THR A 189 -22.74 -9.86 4.37
C THR A 189 -23.83 -10.59 5.16
N GLU A 190 -24.83 -9.87 5.70
CA GLU A 190 -26.06 -10.50 6.23
C GLU A 190 -26.96 -11.06 5.14
N LYS A 191 -26.70 -10.73 3.86
CA LYS A 191 -27.49 -11.21 2.70
C LYS A 191 -28.92 -10.65 2.66
N ILE A 192 -29.26 -9.78 3.61
CA ILE A 192 -30.53 -9.10 3.76
C ILE A 192 -30.32 -7.64 3.42
N ILE A 193 -31.23 -7.06 2.64
CA ILE A 193 -31.26 -5.63 2.38
C ILE A 193 -32.14 -5.01 3.45
N ARG A 194 -31.59 -4.06 4.22
CA ARG A 194 -32.37 -3.29 5.18
C ARG A 194 -32.78 -1.97 4.60
N VAL A 195 -33.97 -1.50 4.96
CA VAL A 195 -34.58 -0.30 4.41
C VAL A 195 -35.05 0.61 5.53
N TRP A 196 -34.72 1.90 5.44
CA TRP A 196 -35.10 2.95 6.38
C TRP A 196 -35.65 4.17 5.62
N ASP A 197 -36.36 5.03 6.34
CA ASP A 197 -36.63 6.41 5.93
C ASP A 197 -35.53 7.30 6.52
N ALA A 198 -34.77 7.98 5.66
CA ALA A 198 -33.63 8.79 6.10
C ALA A 198 -34.05 10.06 6.85
N ARG A 199 -35.26 10.57 6.61
CA ARG A 199 -35.75 11.83 7.21
C ARG A 199 -36.09 11.68 8.68
N CYS A 200 -36.67 10.53 9.04
CA CYS A 200 -37.09 10.23 10.42
C CYS A 200 -36.25 9.15 11.10
N CYS A 201 -35.25 8.60 10.41
CA CYS A 201 -34.39 7.51 10.87
C CYS A 201 -35.16 6.23 11.29
N GLN A 202 -36.36 6.03 10.76
CA GLN A 202 -37.22 4.88 11.08
C GLN A 202 -36.97 3.70 10.14
N LYS A 203 -37.12 2.48 10.68
CA LYS A 203 -37.01 1.25 9.90
C LYS A 203 -38.29 1.04 9.09
N ILE A 204 -38.17 0.89 7.78
CA ILE A 204 -39.28 0.54 6.89
C ILE A 204 -39.45 -0.98 6.84
N GLY A 205 -38.37 -1.72 6.62
CA GLY A 205 -38.46 -3.16 6.42
C GLY A 205 -37.12 -3.86 6.19
N LYS A 206 -37.21 -5.18 5.93
CA LYS A 206 -36.08 -6.04 5.60
C LYS A 206 -36.45 -6.92 4.41
N LEU A 207 -35.65 -6.87 3.36
CA LEU A 207 -35.85 -7.66 2.14
C LEU A 207 -34.92 -8.86 2.17
N LYS A 208 -35.50 -10.06 2.24
CA LYS A 208 -34.77 -11.33 2.28
C LYS A 208 -34.87 -12.02 0.91
N GLY A 209 -33.77 -12.58 0.43
CA GLY A 209 -33.79 -13.42 -0.76
C GLY A 209 -32.43 -13.61 -1.44
N HIS A 210 -31.43 -12.78 -1.16
CA HIS A 210 -30.05 -13.08 -1.57
C HIS A 210 -29.43 -14.18 -0.72
N THR A 211 -28.49 -14.91 -1.31
CA THR A 211 -27.79 -16.03 -0.68
C THR A 211 -26.34 -15.71 -0.33
N ASP A 212 -25.84 -14.55 -0.77
CA ASP A 212 -24.51 -14.04 -0.46
C ASP A 212 -24.51 -12.49 -0.32
N ASN A 213 -23.32 -11.91 -0.11
CA ASN A 213 -23.08 -10.49 0.13
C ASN A 213 -23.60 -9.60 -1.01
N VAL A 214 -24.41 -8.61 -0.64
CA VAL A 214 -24.95 -7.59 -1.56
C VAL A 214 -23.91 -6.47 -1.72
N LYS A 215 -23.40 -6.31 -2.94
CA LYS A 215 -22.29 -5.38 -3.25
C LYS A 215 -22.68 -4.15 -4.06
N SER A 216 -23.84 -4.15 -4.69
CA SER A 216 -24.36 -2.96 -5.36
C SER A 216 -25.86 -2.83 -5.13
N LEU A 217 -26.30 -1.59 -4.98
CA LEU A 217 -27.69 -1.21 -4.78
C LEU A 217 -27.99 0.02 -5.64
N LEU A 218 -29.19 0.05 -6.20
CA LEU A 218 -29.79 1.22 -6.82
C LEU A 218 -31.21 1.38 -6.26
N VAL A 219 -31.65 2.63 -6.11
CA VAL A 219 -33.01 2.98 -5.69
C VAL A 219 -33.60 3.88 -6.77
N SER A 220 -34.86 3.66 -7.13
CA SER A 220 -35.57 4.54 -8.06
C SER A 220 -35.78 5.92 -7.44
N ASP A 221 -35.90 6.97 -8.26
CA ASP A 221 -36.04 8.34 -7.77
C ASP A 221 -37.28 8.53 -6.86
N ASP A 222 -38.36 7.81 -7.16
CA ASP A 222 -39.59 7.80 -6.35
C ASP A 222 -39.46 6.97 -5.06
N GLY A 223 -38.42 6.14 -4.94
CA GLY A 223 -38.21 5.21 -3.83
C GLY A 223 -39.12 3.97 -3.85
N SER A 224 -39.85 3.71 -4.94
CA SER A 224 -40.79 2.58 -5.01
C SER A 224 -40.11 1.24 -5.30
N GLN A 225 -38.97 1.27 -5.98
CA GLN A 225 -38.21 0.09 -6.39
C GLN A 225 -36.75 0.14 -5.92
N ILE A 226 -36.22 -1.03 -5.59
CA ILE A 226 -34.80 -1.23 -5.27
C ILE A 226 -34.27 -2.31 -6.22
N ILE A 227 -33.08 -2.11 -6.76
CA ILE A 227 -32.35 -3.13 -7.51
C ILE A 227 -31.09 -3.47 -6.73
N SER A 228 -30.81 -4.76 -6.55
CA SER A 228 -29.64 -5.23 -5.82
C SER A 228 -28.86 -6.26 -6.59
N ALA A 229 -27.55 -6.18 -6.49
CA ALA A 229 -26.61 -7.15 -7.05
C ALA A 229 -25.82 -7.81 -5.92
N SER A 230 -25.68 -9.13 -6.02
CA SER A 230 -25.01 -9.92 -4.99
C SER A 230 -23.88 -10.77 -5.56
N SER A 231 -22.99 -11.16 -4.64
CA SER A 231 -21.92 -12.11 -4.88
C SER A 231 -22.43 -13.51 -5.23
N ASP A 232 -23.74 -13.76 -5.04
CA ASP A 232 -24.41 -14.99 -5.48
C ASP A 232 -24.68 -15.07 -7.00
N GLY A 233 -24.31 -14.02 -7.76
CA GLY A 233 -24.48 -13.96 -9.21
C GLY A 233 -25.87 -13.51 -9.68
N SER A 234 -26.79 -13.26 -8.74
CA SER A 234 -28.13 -12.77 -9.04
C SER A 234 -28.24 -11.25 -8.90
N VAL A 235 -29.06 -10.67 -9.77
CA VAL A 235 -29.59 -9.33 -9.65
C VAL A 235 -31.08 -9.43 -9.32
N LYS A 236 -31.53 -8.76 -8.27
CA LYS A 236 -32.92 -8.82 -7.82
C LYS A 236 -33.57 -7.44 -7.85
N VAL A 237 -34.81 -7.41 -8.32
CA VAL A 237 -35.67 -6.23 -8.31
C VAL A 237 -36.69 -6.40 -7.18
N TRP A 238 -36.85 -5.36 -6.37
CA TRP A 238 -37.70 -5.35 -5.18
C TRP A 238 -38.71 -4.21 -5.27
N SER A 239 -39.94 -4.49 -4.84
CA SER A 239 -40.92 -3.44 -4.57
C SER A 239 -40.88 -3.08 -3.10
N VAL A 240 -40.65 -1.81 -2.78
CA VAL A 240 -40.62 -1.30 -1.40
C VAL A 240 -42.01 -1.36 -0.78
N GLY A 241 -43.05 -0.97 -1.51
CA GLY A 241 -44.43 -1.00 -1.04
C GLY A 241 -44.95 -2.41 -0.76
N GLN A 242 -44.56 -3.40 -1.59
CA GLN A 242 -44.94 -4.81 -1.38
C GLN A 242 -43.96 -5.57 -0.47
N GLN A 243 -42.84 -4.96 -0.10
CA GLN A 243 -41.76 -5.56 0.71
C GLN A 243 -41.28 -6.94 0.22
N ARG A 244 -41.25 -7.17 -1.09
CA ARG A 244 -40.88 -8.46 -1.69
C ARG A 244 -40.08 -8.31 -2.97
N CYS A 245 -39.40 -9.38 -3.33
CA CYS A 245 -38.76 -9.51 -4.65
C CYS A 245 -39.85 -9.67 -5.71
N ILE A 246 -39.77 -8.85 -6.77
CA ILE A 246 -40.68 -8.89 -7.93
C ILE A 246 -40.02 -9.51 -9.16
N GLY A 247 -38.69 -9.57 -9.21
CA GLY A 247 -37.93 -10.13 -10.32
C GLY A 247 -36.55 -10.60 -9.89
N THR A 248 -36.09 -11.71 -10.46
CA THR A 248 -34.71 -12.21 -10.30
C THR A 248 -34.11 -12.41 -11.68
N ILE A 249 -32.97 -11.78 -11.92
CA ILE A 249 -32.18 -11.85 -13.15
C ILE A 249 -30.91 -12.63 -12.80
N GLN A 250 -30.67 -13.74 -13.50
CA GLN A 250 -29.52 -14.62 -13.26
C GLN A 250 -28.79 -14.87 -14.59
N LEU A 251 -28.02 -13.86 -15.00
CA LEU A 251 -27.24 -13.88 -16.24
C LEU A 251 -25.74 -14.08 -16.00
N HIS A 252 -25.26 -13.72 -14.80
CA HIS A 252 -23.85 -13.78 -14.44
C HIS A 252 -23.49 -15.15 -13.85
N ASN A 253 -22.31 -15.64 -14.22
CA ASN A 253 -21.78 -16.92 -13.71
C ASN A 253 -21.01 -16.75 -12.38
N GLU A 254 -20.63 -15.52 -12.06
CA GLU A 254 -19.95 -15.17 -10.81
C GLU A 254 -20.61 -13.95 -10.15
N GLY A 255 -20.07 -13.51 -9.02
CA GLY A 255 -20.65 -12.40 -8.26
C GLY A 255 -20.73 -11.08 -9.03
N VAL A 256 -21.89 -10.43 -8.93
CA VAL A 256 -22.19 -9.12 -9.54
C VAL A 256 -21.84 -8.01 -8.55
N TRP A 257 -21.02 -7.06 -8.98
CA TRP A 257 -20.42 -6.05 -8.09
C TRP A 257 -20.83 -4.62 -8.44
N ALA A 258 -21.25 -4.37 -9.67
CA ALA A 258 -21.62 -3.06 -10.17
C ALA A 258 -22.99 -3.10 -10.85
N LEU A 259 -23.78 -2.06 -10.58
CA LEU A 259 -25.03 -1.78 -11.25
C LEU A 259 -25.03 -0.32 -11.72
N ALA A 260 -25.64 -0.07 -12.87
CA ALA A 260 -26.00 1.27 -13.33
C ALA A 260 -27.35 1.22 -14.04
N ALA A 261 -28.24 2.17 -13.75
CA ALA A 261 -29.47 2.35 -14.49
C ALA A 261 -29.35 3.55 -15.44
N ASN A 262 -30.18 3.59 -16.48
CA ASN A 262 -30.36 4.81 -17.26
C ASN A 262 -31.25 5.83 -16.55
N ASP A 263 -31.22 7.09 -17.01
CA ASP A 263 -31.97 8.20 -16.40
C ASP A 263 -33.50 7.95 -16.38
N ASN A 264 -34.03 7.13 -17.30
CA ASN A 264 -35.46 6.78 -17.38
C ASN A 264 -35.87 5.54 -16.56
N TRP A 265 -34.94 4.88 -15.84
CA TRP A 265 -35.21 3.66 -15.07
C TRP A 265 -35.86 2.52 -15.89
N THR A 266 -35.39 2.32 -17.13
CA THR A 266 -35.90 1.27 -18.03
C THR A 266 -34.85 0.21 -18.36
N GLU A 267 -33.59 0.62 -18.43
CA GLU A 267 -32.46 -0.25 -18.75
C GLU A 267 -31.53 -0.33 -17.54
N LEU A 268 -31.13 -1.55 -17.23
CA LEU A 268 -30.17 -1.87 -16.19
C LEU A 268 -28.91 -2.43 -16.84
N TYR A 269 -27.76 -1.92 -16.42
CA TYR A 269 -26.45 -2.45 -16.73
C TYR A 269 -25.88 -3.12 -15.48
N SER A 270 -25.45 -4.36 -15.62
CA SER A 270 -24.89 -5.16 -14.53
C SER A 270 -23.57 -5.79 -14.94
N GLY A 271 -22.59 -5.77 -14.03
CA GLY A 271 -21.26 -6.33 -14.24
C GLY A 271 -20.55 -6.69 -12.94
N GLY A 272 -19.54 -7.55 -13.03
CA GLY A 272 -18.82 -7.98 -11.84
C GLY A 272 -17.58 -8.81 -12.12
N LYS A 273 -17.44 -9.91 -11.38
CA LYS A 273 -16.23 -10.75 -11.35
C LYS A 273 -16.05 -11.56 -12.63
N ASP A 274 -17.14 -11.90 -13.31
CA ASP A 274 -17.14 -12.62 -14.59
C ASP A 274 -16.75 -11.73 -15.79
N LYS A 275 -16.50 -10.43 -15.56
CA LYS A 275 -16.04 -9.44 -16.55
C LYS A 275 -17.06 -9.11 -17.65
N MET A 276 -18.24 -9.72 -17.61
CA MET A 276 -19.31 -9.47 -18.57
C MET A 276 -20.14 -8.27 -18.13
N ILE A 277 -20.63 -7.48 -19.09
CA ILE A 277 -21.66 -6.48 -18.83
C ILE A 277 -22.91 -6.79 -19.62
N TRP A 278 -23.99 -7.01 -18.90
CA TRP A 278 -25.32 -7.26 -19.45
C TRP A 278 -26.18 -6.00 -19.37
N ARG A 279 -26.92 -5.72 -20.44
CA ARG A 279 -28.06 -4.79 -20.45
C ARG A 279 -29.33 -5.61 -20.28
N THR A 280 -30.14 -5.31 -19.28
CA THR A 280 -31.45 -5.92 -19.06
C THR A 280 -32.52 -4.85 -19.05
N ASN A 281 -33.62 -5.08 -19.77
CA ASN A 281 -34.81 -4.24 -19.70
C ASN A 281 -35.59 -4.56 -18.42
N LEU A 282 -35.90 -3.53 -17.63
CA LEU A 282 -36.59 -3.69 -16.35
C LEU A 282 -38.08 -4.01 -16.48
N ARG A 283 -38.68 -3.76 -17.65
CA ARG A 283 -40.08 -4.11 -17.94
C ARG A 283 -40.23 -5.54 -18.45
N ASP A 284 -39.20 -6.04 -19.13
CA ASP A 284 -39.16 -7.38 -19.69
C ASP A 284 -37.76 -7.98 -19.53
N PHE A 285 -37.58 -8.85 -18.55
CA PHE A 285 -36.28 -9.46 -18.28
C PHE A 285 -35.80 -10.40 -19.38
N SER A 286 -36.68 -10.84 -20.29
CA SER A 286 -36.28 -11.63 -21.45
C SER A 286 -35.49 -10.82 -22.49
N ASP A 287 -35.69 -9.49 -22.52
CA ASP A 287 -34.87 -8.54 -23.26
C ASP A 287 -33.58 -8.22 -22.47
N SER A 288 -32.73 -9.24 -22.39
CA SER A 288 -31.39 -9.17 -21.80
C SER A 288 -30.32 -9.46 -22.84
N LEU A 289 -29.35 -8.54 -22.98
CA LEU A 289 -28.31 -8.59 -23.99
C LEU A 289 -26.92 -8.44 -23.36
N LEU A 290 -25.97 -9.28 -23.77
CA LEU A 290 -24.56 -9.07 -23.46
C LEU A 290 -24.02 -7.91 -24.30
N VAL A 291 -23.58 -6.84 -23.64
CA VAL A 291 -23.11 -5.62 -24.31
C VAL A 291 -21.61 -5.64 -24.57
N LEU A 292 -20.82 -6.05 -23.57
CA LEU A 292 -19.37 -6.08 -23.66
C LEU A 292 -18.77 -7.09 -22.68
N GLU A 293 -17.57 -7.55 -23.01
CA GLU A 293 -16.67 -8.32 -22.14
C GLU A 293 -15.44 -7.45 -21.85
N GLU A 294 -15.13 -7.22 -20.58
CA GLU A 294 -13.93 -6.50 -20.14
C GLU A 294 -12.75 -7.44 -19.93
N ASP A 295 -11.54 -6.89 -19.97
CA ASP A 295 -10.31 -7.67 -19.70
C ASP A 295 -10.22 -8.10 -18.22
N ASN A 296 -10.81 -7.30 -17.33
CA ASN A 296 -10.65 -7.38 -15.88
C ASN A 296 -12.00 -7.33 -15.15
N CYS A 297 -11.99 -7.73 -13.87
CA CYS A 297 -13.17 -7.67 -13.02
C CYS A 297 -13.66 -6.22 -12.89
N ILE A 298 -14.98 -6.04 -12.92
CA ILE A 298 -15.62 -4.72 -12.93
C ILE A 298 -16.01 -4.32 -11.50
N HIS A 299 -15.58 -3.14 -11.07
CA HIS A 299 -15.90 -2.58 -9.74
C HIS A 299 -17.05 -1.56 -9.80
N LYS A 300 -17.08 -0.70 -10.83
CA LYS A 300 -18.14 0.30 -11.02
C LYS A 300 -18.46 0.44 -12.50
N ILE A 301 -19.75 0.67 -12.77
CA ILE A 301 -20.27 1.05 -14.07
C ILE A 301 -20.95 2.40 -13.89
N LEU A 302 -20.76 3.30 -14.84
CA LEU A 302 -21.44 4.59 -14.88
C LEU A 302 -22.06 4.77 -16.27
N CYS A 303 -23.39 4.84 -16.32
CA CYS A 303 -24.15 5.10 -17.54
C CYS A 303 -24.39 6.60 -17.69
N ILE A 304 -24.08 7.15 -18.87
CA ILE A 304 -24.28 8.56 -19.20
C ILE A 304 -25.00 8.65 -20.54
N GLU A 305 -26.10 9.39 -20.58
CA GLU A 305 -26.81 9.73 -21.79
C GLU A 305 -26.51 11.19 -22.14
N ASP A 306 -25.97 11.43 -23.35
CA ASP A 306 -25.57 12.76 -23.84
C ASP A 306 -25.81 12.87 -25.36
N ASP A 307 -26.47 13.94 -25.80
CA ASP A 307 -26.84 14.20 -27.21
C ASP A 307 -27.47 12.97 -27.93
N GLY A 308 -28.34 12.23 -27.23
CA GLY A 308 -29.00 11.02 -27.74
C GLY A 308 -28.10 9.78 -27.88
N ASN A 309 -26.83 9.87 -27.50
CA ASN A 309 -25.91 8.74 -27.42
C ASN A 309 -25.82 8.22 -25.99
N LYS A 310 -25.58 6.91 -25.85
CA LYS A 310 -25.35 6.26 -24.56
C LYS A 310 -23.87 5.90 -24.42
N TYR A 311 -23.28 6.30 -23.31
CA TYR A 311 -21.89 6.00 -22.97
C TYR A 311 -21.83 5.23 -21.65
N LEU A 312 -21.09 4.12 -21.65
CA LEU A 312 -20.74 3.40 -20.44
C LEU A 312 -19.29 3.68 -20.08
N TRP A 313 -19.08 4.17 -18.87
CA TRP A 313 -17.76 4.17 -18.25
C TRP A 313 -17.62 2.95 -17.34
N THR A 314 -16.49 2.28 -17.45
CA THR A 314 -16.15 1.11 -16.64
C THR A 314 -14.84 1.35 -15.89
N CYS A 315 -14.80 0.87 -14.66
CA CYS A 315 -13.56 0.73 -13.91
C CYS A 315 -13.57 -0.56 -13.09
N GLY A 316 -12.39 -1.00 -12.66
CA GLY A 316 -12.23 -2.33 -12.09
C GLY A 316 -10.86 -2.59 -11.50
N GLN A 317 -10.44 -3.85 -11.59
CA GLN A 317 -9.16 -4.32 -11.07
C GLN A 317 -7.95 -3.69 -11.78
N SER A 318 -8.11 -3.23 -13.03
CA SER A 318 -7.07 -2.50 -13.75
C SER A 318 -6.95 -1.05 -13.28
N GLU A 319 -5.78 -0.48 -13.50
CA GLU A 319 -5.49 0.94 -13.30
C GLU A 319 -6.12 1.84 -14.39
N ASN A 320 -6.54 1.23 -15.50
CA ASN A 320 -7.19 1.89 -16.64
C ASN A 320 -8.68 2.15 -16.39
N ILE A 321 -9.18 3.25 -16.96
CA ILE A 321 -10.61 3.58 -17.03
C ILE A 321 -11.00 3.63 -18.51
N LYS A 322 -12.09 2.97 -18.88
CA LYS A 322 -12.54 2.89 -20.28
C LYS A 322 -13.93 3.48 -20.44
N ARG A 323 -14.19 4.07 -21.60
CA ARG A 323 -15.52 4.47 -22.06
C ARG A 323 -15.90 3.67 -23.30
N PHE A 324 -17.18 3.34 -23.40
CA PHE A 324 -17.77 2.58 -24.49
C PHE A 324 -19.01 3.32 -25.00
N LYS A 325 -19.08 3.57 -26.30
CA LYS A 325 -20.26 4.16 -26.94
C LYS A 325 -21.23 3.08 -27.38
N ILE A 326 -22.38 2.98 -26.72
CA ILE A 326 -23.43 2.01 -27.09
C ILE A 326 -24.29 2.62 -28.21
N SER A 327 -24.28 1.98 -29.38
CA SER A 327 -25.18 2.33 -30.48
C SER A 327 -26.50 1.58 -30.33
N THR A 328 -27.61 2.31 -30.18
CA THR A 328 -28.98 1.78 -30.11
C THR A 328 -29.43 1.02 -31.36
N SER A 329 -28.72 1.16 -32.50
CA SER A 329 -29.12 0.59 -33.79
C SER A 329 -28.77 -0.88 -34.04
N LYS A 330 -27.90 -1.51 -33.23
CA LYS A 330 -27.51 -2.93 -33.41
C LYS A 330 -28.12 -3.90 -32.39
N ALA A 331 -28.87 -3.40 -31.40
CA ALA A 331 -29.37 -4.20 -30.28
C ALA A 331 -30.69 -4.93 -30.55
N SER A 332 -31.23 -4.88 -31.78
CA SER A 332 -32.54 -5.45 -32.15
C SER A 332 -32.47 -6.86 -32.75
N GLN A 333 -31.32 -7.54 -32.71
CA GLN A 333 -31.22 -8.95 -33.10
C GLN A 333 -30.63 -9.73 -31.95
N LEU A 334 -31.51 -10.39 -31.18
CA LEU A 334 -31.34 -11.70 -30.54
C LEU A 334 -32.42 -11.82 -29.46
N VAL A 335 -33.66 -11.91 -29.92
CA VAL A 335 -34.79 -12.34 -29.09
C VAL A 335 -34.56 -13.82 -28.76
N VAL A 336 -34.20 -14.13 -27.52
CA VAL A 336 -34.33 -15.50 -27.00
C VAL A 336 -35.82 -15.73 -26.78
N LYS A 337 -36.53 -16.21 -27.81
CA LYS A 337 -37.88 -16.74 -27.64
C LYS A 337 -37.78 -18.03 -26.85
N ASN A 338 -38.14 -17.98 -25.56
CA ASN A 338 -38.54 -19.18 -24.84
C ASN A 338 -39.84 -19.69 -25.45
N ALA A 339 -39.80 -20.94 -25.93
CA ALA A 339 -40.94 -21.62 -26.51
C ALA A 339 -42.06 -21.77 -25.47
N SER A 340 -43.28 -21.38 -25.86
CA SER A 340 -44.52 -21.77 -25.19
C SER A 340 -45.49 -22.32 -26.24
N ASP A 341 -45.75 -23.62 -26.08
CA ASP A 341 -46.98 -24.40 -26.31
C ASP A 341 -47.90 -24.12 -27.53
N ASN A 342 -48.02 -25.21 -28.30
CA ASN A 342 -49.18 -25.79 -28.99
C ASN A 342 -49.32 -25.69 -30.52
N ASP A 343 -49.12 -26.88 -31.10
CA ASP A 343 -49.89 -27.64 -32.11
C ASP A 343 -49.87 -27.25 -33.60
N ASP A 344 -49.35 -28.24 -34.35
CA ASP A 344 -49.66 -28.68 -35.71
C ASP A 344 -49.45 -27.70 -36.88
N ASP A 345 -48.24 -27.76 -37.48
CA ASP A 345 -48.08 -28.09 -38.91
C ASP A 345 -46.60 -28.31 -39.28
N GLU A 346 -46.35 -29.39 -40.02
CA GLU A 346 -45.06 -29.97 -40.41
C GLU A 346 -44.28 -29.08 -41.41
N ILE A 347 -43.14 -28.50 -41.02
CA ILE A 347 -42.08 -28.07 -41.97
C ILE A 347 -40.68 -28.40 -41.39
N LEU A 348 -39.92 -29.19 -42.16
CA LEU A 348 -38.56 -29.68 -41.90
C LEU A 348 -37.57 -28.59 -41.45
N VAL A 349 -37.01 -28.74 -40.24
CA VAL A 349 -35.81 -28.03 -39.77
C VAL A 349 -34.90 -28.99 -39.00
N GLU A 350 -33.64 -29.09 -39.44
CA GLU A 350 -32.59 -29.89 -38.81
C GLU A 350 -32.34 -29.46 -37.35
N SER A 351 -32.60 -30.39 -36.44
CA SER A 351 -32.30 -30.32 -35.02
C SER A 351 -30.82 -30.60 -34.73
N LYS A 352 -30.12 -29.66 -34.08
CA LYS A 352 -28.95 -29.98 -33.25
C LYS A 352 -29.12 -29.40 -31.84
N ILE A 353 -29.57 -30.28 -30.96
CA ILE A 353 -29.52 -30.20 -29.50
C ILE A 353 -28.04 -30.20 -29.07
N ILE A 354 -27.62 -29.32 -28.17
CA ILE A 354 -26.42 -29.55 -27.34
C ILE A 354 -26.77 -29.34 -25.87
N THR A 355 -26.73 -30.47 -25.17
CA THR A 355 -27.06 -30.77 -23.79
C THR A 355 -26.04 -30.21 -22.79
N THR A 356 -26.52 -29.94 -21.59
CA THR A 356 -25.77 -29.64 -20.36
C THR A 356 -25.01 -30.87 -19.79
N SER A 357 -23.95 -30.57 -19.03
CA SER A 357 -23.30 -31.34 -17.95
C SER A 357 -22.17 -32.34 -18.31
N LEU A 358 -20.96 -32.13 -17.77
CA LEU A 358 -20.41 -32.79 -16.56
C LEU A 358 -18.90 -32.54 -16.37
N MET A 359 -18.46 -32.70 -15.12
CA MET A 359 -17.15 -32.39 -14.55
C MET A 359 -16.03 -33.39 -14.93
N GLN A 360 -14.80 -32.93 -14.66
CA GLN A 360 -13.63 -33.68 -14.13
C GLN A 360 -12.78 -34.61 -15.05
N THR A 361 -11.47 -34.34 -14.96
CA THR A 361 -10.29 -35.24 -14.95
C THR A 361 -9.23 -35.06 -16.05
N LYS A 362 -8.00 -35.38 -15.61
CA LYS A 362 -6.67 -35.03 -16.13
C LYS A 362 -6.23 -35.87 -17.33
N ASN A 363 -5.15 -35.38 -17.96
CA ASN A 363 -4.10 -36.08 -18.70
C ASN A 363 -4.44 -36.63 -20.09
N SER A 364 -3.87 -36.02 -21.13
CA SER A 364 -2.85 -36.66 -21.99
C SER A 364 -2.43 -35.71 -23.12
N LEU A 365 -1.12 -35.61 -23.37
CA LEU A 365 -0.55 -34.99 -24.56
C LEU A 365 -1.06 -35.67 -25.84
N GLY A 366 -1.33 -34.87 -26.87
CA GLY A 366 -1.56 -35.33 -28.24
C GLY A 366 -1.63 -34.15 -29.20
N ILE A 367 -0.51 -33.93 -29.89
CA ILE A 367 -0.37 -33.03 -31.03
C ILE A 367 -1.34 -33.47 -32.13
N PHE A 368 -2.23 -32.59 -32.60
CA PHE A 368 -2.74 -32.62 -33.97
C PHE A 368 -3.12 -31.22 -34.46
N ASP A 369 -2.67 -30.97 -35.69
CA ASP A 369 -2.70 -29.75 -36.46
C ASP A 369 -4.10 -29.21 -36.77
N THR A 370 -4.15 -27.87 -36.81
CA THR A 370 -4.95 -26.99 -37.67
C THR A 370 -6.24 -27.57 -38.27
N LEU A 371 -7.34 -27.37 -37.56
CA LEU A 371 -8.65 -27.14 -38.16
C LEU A 371 -9.16 -25.80 -37.65
N ASP A 372 -9.27 -24.88 -38.60
CA ASP A 372 -9.78 -23.51 -38.50
C ASP A 372 -11.24 -23.56 -38.01
N LEU A 373 -11.43 -23.61 -36.69
CA LEU A 373 -12.72 -23.45 -36.04
C LEU A 373 -13.14 -21.99 -36.21
N GLY A 374 -14.19 -21.81 -37.02
CA GLY A 374 -14.77 -20.54 -37.42
C GLY A 374 -14.77 -19.48 -36.33
N LYS A 375 -14.36 -18.28 -36.76
CA LYS A 375 -14.48 -16.98 -36.07
C LYS A 375 -15.66 -17.00 -35.09
N LYS A 376 -15.35 -17.04 -33.80
CA LYS A 376 -16.21 -16.40 -32.79
C LYS A 376 -16.31 -14.94 -33.23
N ASP A 377 -17.46 -14.52 -33.73
CA ASP A 377 -17.76 -13.09 -33.86
C ASP A 377 -17.61 -12.48 -32.46
N SER A 378 -16.49 -11.82 -32.24
CA SER A 378 -16.11 -11.30 -30.94
C SER A 378 -17.05 -10.15 -30.58
N PHE A 379 -17.85 -10.33 -29.52
CA PHE A 379 -18.70 -9.31 -28.88
C PHE A 379 -17.88 -8.21 -28.17
N HIS A 380 -16.78 -7.79 -28.79
CA HIS A 380 -15.80 -6.88 -28.21
C HIS A 380 -16.04 -5.48 -28.77
N LEU A 381 -16.87 -4.69 -28.08
CA LEU A 381 -16.99 -3.27 -28.41
C LEU A 381 -15.63 -2.60 -28.09
N SER A 382 -15.00 -1.96 -29.07
CA SER A 382 -13.76 -1.22 -28.81
C SER A 382 -14.07 0.03 -27.96
N PRO A 383 -13.29 0.34 -26.91
CA PRO A 383 -13.49 1.54 -26.13
C PRO A 383 -13.25 2.79 -27.00
N ASP A 384 -14.09 3.81 -26.84
CA ASP A 384 -13.94 5.08 -27.55
C ASP A 384 -12.98 6.04 -26.83
N ILE A 385 -12.86 5.91 -25.50
CA ILE A 385 -11.84 6.57 -24.69
C ILE A 385 -11.18 5.55 -23.76
N ILE A 386 -9.86 5.64 -23.64
CA ILE A 386 -9.08 4.96 -22.61
C ILE A 386 -8.28 6.00 -21.83
N ILE A 387 -8.46 6.03 -20.51
CA ILE A 387 -7.58 6.74 -19.59
C ILE A 387 -6.60 5.72 -19.02
N TYR A 388 -5.34 5.84 -19.42
CA TYR A 388 -4.30 4.90 -19.02
C TYR A 388 -3.79 5.14 -17.60
N GLY A 389 -3.77 4.06 -16.81
CA GLY A 389 -3.09 3.97 -15.54
C GLY A 389 -1.58 3.82 -15.71
N ALA A 390 -0.86 3.92 -14.60
CA ALA A 390 0.58 3.66 -14.50
C ALA A 390 0.83 2.33 -13.79
N PRO A 391 1.95 1.64 -14.06
CA PRO A 391 2.21 0.32 -13.49
C PRO A 391 2.21 0.30 -11.96
N SER A 392 1.47 -0.63 -11.37
CA SER A 392 1.46 -0.87 -9.93
C SER A 392 2.58 -1.80 -9.53
N ILE A 393 3.27 -1.51 -8.43
CA ILE A 393 4.21 -2.46 -7.83
C ILE A 393 3.42 -3.59 -7.19
N ARG A 394 3.71 -4.85 -7.56
CA ARG A 394 2.98 -6.04 -7.07
C ARG A 394 3.87 -7.00 -6.29
N GLN A 395 5.18 -6.98 -6.53
CA GLN A 395 6.14 -7.83 -5.83
C GLN A 395 7.35 -7.02 -5.39
N TYR A 396 7.97 -7.43 -4.28
CA TYR A 396 9.20 -6.85 -3.79
C TYR A 396 10.09 -7.91 -3.12
N VAL A 397 11.39 -7.65 -3.10
CA VAL A 397 12.40 -8.41 -2.37
C VAL A 397 13.31 -7.42 -1.65
N VAL A 398 13.35 -7.50 -0.32
CA VAL A 398 14.29 -6.72 0.50
C VAL A 398 15.64 -7.44 0.50
N LEU A 399 16.70 -6.74 0.10
CA LEU A 399 18.05 -7.30 0.06
C LEU A 399 18.64 -7.47 1.47
N ASN A 400 19.70 -8.27 1.59
CA ASN A 400 20.27 -8.62 2.90
C ASN A 400 20.89 -7.42 3.64
N ASP A 401 21.23 -6.35 2.93
CA ASP A 401 21.75 -5.11 3.52
C ASP A 401 20.67 -4.26 4.20
N LYS A 402 19.38 -4.63 4.06
CA LYS A 402 18.23 -3.91 4.60
C LYS A 402 18.25 -2.42 4.27
N ARG A 403 18.73 -2.09 3.07
CA ARG A 403 18.70 -0.72 2.52
C ARG A 403 18.07 -0.70 1.14
N HIS A 404 18.32 -1.74 0.34
CA HIS A 404 17.85 -1.79 -1.03
C HIS A 404 16.66 -2.76 -1.19
N ILE A 405 15.74 -2.38 -2.07
CA ILE A 405 14.57 -3.20 -2.43
C ILE A 405 14.55 -3.37 -3.94
N VAL A 406 14.35 -4.62 -4.39
CA VAL A 406 14.04 -4.92 -5.78
C VAL A 406 12.53 -5.07 -5.90
N THR A 407 11.91 -4.34 -6.83
CA THR A 407 10.46 -4.36 -7.05
C THR A 407 10.11 -4.85 -8.44
N LYS A 408 8.96 -5.50 -8.60
CA LYS A 408 8.38 -5.85 -9.90
C LYS A 408 6.95 -5.31 -10.02
N ASP A 409 6.66 -4.66 -11.14
CA ASP A 409 5.36 -4.05 -11.41
C ASP A 409 4.41 -4.93 -12.26
N THR A 410 3.21 -4.42 -12.56
CA THR A 410 2.19 -5.08 -13.39
C THR A 410 2.60 -5.27 -14.85
N GLU A 411 3.55 -4.49 -15.36
CA GLU A 411 4.11 -4.63 -16.70
C GLU A 411 5.34 -5.56 -16.74
N ASN A 412 5.68 -6.17 -15.60
CA ASN A 412 6.86 -6.99 -15.37
C ASN A 412 8.19 -6.23 -15.41
N ASN A 413 8.21 -4.90 -15.28
CA ASN A 413 9.44 -4.15 -15.13
C ASN A 413 10.02 -4.36 -13.72
N VAL A 414 11.34 -4.52 -13.66
CA VAL A 414 12.10 -4.70 -12.42
C VAL A 414 12.95 -3.47 -12.15
N ASP A 415 12.77 -2.88 -10.96
CA ASP A 415 13.49 -1.70 -10.50
C ASP A 415 14.18 -1.97 -9.15
N VAL A 416 15.27 -1.25 -8.88
CA VAL A 416 16.00 -1.28 -7.61
C VAL A 416 15.91 0.08 -6.94
N TRP A 417 15.57 0.08 -5.66
CA TRP A 417 15.34 1.26 -4.83
C TRP A 417 16.36 1.35 -3.71
N ASP A 418 16.80 2.57 -3.38
CA ASP A 418 17.50 2.88 -2.13
C ASP A 418 16.52 3.56 -1.18
N ILE A 419 16.22 2.90 -0.06
CA ILE A 419 15.24 3.38 0.91
C ILE A 419 15.75 4.63 1.63
N LEU A 420 17.02 4.65 2.03
CA LEU A 420 17.58 5.76 2.82
C LEU A 420 17.61 7.07 2.02
N GLN A 421 17.69 6.97 0.69
CA GLN A 421 17.65 8.11 -0.22
C GLN A 421 16.27 8.29 -0.88
N GLY A 422 15.31 7.40 -0.61
CA GLY A 422 13.95 7.47 -1.15
C GLY A 422 13.85 7.49 -2.68
N ARG A 423 14.81 6.89 -3.41
CA ARG A 423 14.89 6.99 -4.89
C ARG A 423 15.21 5.67 -5.57
N LYS A 424 14.82 5.57 -6.85
CA LYS A 424 15.24 4.47 -7.74
C LYS A 424 16.72 4.63 -8.09
N ILE A 425 17.49 3.56 -8.00
CA ILE A 425 18.92 3.51 -8.34
C ILE A 425 19.22 2.67 -9.58
N GLY A 426 18.29 1.83 -10.02
CA GLY A 426 18.44 1.03 -11.22
C GLY A 426 17.10 0.63 -11.81
N GLN A 427 17.00 0.69 -13.14
CA GLN A 427 15.83 0.26 -13.92
C GLN A 427 16.30 -0.82 -14.88
N TYR A 428 15.78 -2.03 -14.72
CA TYR A 428 16.23 -3.22 -15.47
C TYR A 428 15.22 -3.64 -16.55
N GLY A 429 14.02 -3.07 -16.55
CA GLY A 429 12.96 -3.45 -17.48
C GLY A 429 12.49 -4.89 -17.23
N LYS A 430 12.10 -5.60 -18.30
CA LYS A 430 11.47 -6.93 -18.22
C LYS A 430 12.49 -8.05 -18.02
N VAL A 431 13.01 -8.16 -16.80
CA VAL A 431 13.99 -9.18 -16.39
C VAL A 431 13.41 -10.02 -15.25
N LEU A 432 13.94 -11.24 -15.04
CA LEU A 432 13.58 -12.04 -13.87
C LEU A 432 14.09 -11.38 -12.59
N ILE A 433 13.21 -11.20 -11.61
CA ILE A 433 13.54 -10.55 -10.34
C ILE A 433 14.73 -11.23 -9.63
N ASP A 434 14.82 -12.56 -9.73
CA ASP A 434 15.89 -13.34 -9.10
C ASP A 434 17.29 -13.06 -9.66
N GLU A 435 17.40 -12.69 -10.94
CA GLU A 435 18.69 -12.33 -11.56
C GLU A 435 19.21 -11.01 -11.00
N VAL A 436 18.32 -10.02 -10.87
CA VAL A 436 18.64 -8.72 -10.27
C VAL A 436 18.96 -8.87 -8.79
N VAL A 437 18.20 -9.70 -8.07
CA VAL A 437 18.49 -10.02 -6.65
C VAL A 437 19.87 -10.66 -6.52
N LYS A 438 20.21 -11.67 -7.33
CA LYS A 438 21.54 -12.30 -7.28
C LYS A 438 22.67 -11.30 -7.56
N LYS A 439 22.46 -10.34 -8.46
CA LYS A 439 23.44 -9.30 -8.80
C LYS A 439 23.69 -8.30 -7.67
N TYR A 440 22.65 -7.87 -6.97
CA TYR A 440 22.76 -6.84 -5.92
C TYR A 440 22.92 -7.38 -4.51
N ASN A 441 22.52 -8.63 -4.26
CA ASN A 441 22.51 -9.16 -2.92
C ASN A 441 23.95 -9.38 -2.42
N LYS A 442 24.23 -8.88 -1.22
CA LYS A 442 25.52 -9.01 -0.55
C LYS A 442 25.45 -10.12 0.49
N ARG A 443 26.59 -10.79 0.74
CA ARG A 443 26.71 -11.79 1.81
C ARG A 443 26.96 -11.12 3.17
N VAL A 444 26.02 -10.28 3.59
CA VAL A 444 26.03 -9.55 4.87
C VAL A 444 24.66 -9.73 5.50
N TYR A 445 24.56 -9.83 6.82
CA TYR A 445 23.29 -9.85 7.53
C TYR A 445 23.08 -8.55 8.29
N VAL A 446 22.03 -7.80 7.94
CA VAL A 446 21.56 -6.64 8.72
C VAL A 446 20.18 -6.98 9.29
N PRO A 447 19.91 -6.72 10.59
CA PRO A 447 18.57 -6.87 11.15
C PRO A 447 17.54 -6.02 10.38
N SER A 448 16.28 -6.46 10.31
CA SER A 448 15.22 -5.64 9.72
C SER A 448 14.91 -4.44 10.62
N TRP A 449 14.61 -3.29 10.01
CA TRP A 449 14.21 -2.06 10.72
C TRP A 449 12.98 -1.37 10.11
N PHE A 450 12.38 -2.00 9.11
CA PHE A 450 11.16 -1.54 8.48
C PHE A 450 10.40 -2.74 7.91
N SER A 451 9.13 -2.52 7.61
CA SER A 451 8.30 -3.39 6.79
C SER A 451 7.84 -2.65 5.53
N VAL A 452 7.38 -3.41 4.53
CA VAL A 452 6.97 -2.87 3.23
C VAL A 452 5.52 -3.23 2.97
N ASP A 453 4.72 -2.23 2.62
CA ASP A 453 3.35 -2.39 2.13
C ASP A 453 3.26 -1.94 0.67
N LEU A 454 2.52 -2.72 -0.13
CA LEU A 454 2.25 -2.46 -1.55
C LEU A 454 0.75 -2.24 -1.82
N LYS A 455 -0.07 -2.07 -0.78
CA LYS A 455 -1.53 -1.92 -0.89
C LYS A 455 -1.97 -0.83 -1.88
N LEU A 456 -1.20 0.26 -1.98
CA LEU A 456 -1.47 1.39 -2.88
C LEU A 456 -0.91 1.23 -4.29
N GLY A 457 -0.24 0.10 -4.61
CA GLY A 457 0.51 -0.08 -5.85
C GLY A 457 1.80 0.76 -5.92
N MET A 458 2.19 1.36 -4.80
CA MET A 458 3.41 2.14 -4.58
C MET A 458 4.20 1.53 -3.43
N LEU A 459 5.49 1.86 -3.35
CA LEU A 459 6.36 1.35 -2.30
C LEU A 459 6.16 2.16 -1.02
N GLN A 460 5.50 1.57 -0.03
CA GLN A 460 5.30 2.18 1.28
C GLN A 460 6.17 1.49 2.33
N ILE A 461 6.98 2.27 3.05
CA ILE A 461 7.87 1.82 4.10
C ILE A 461 7.21 2.13 5.44
N VAL A 462 7.03 1.13 6.30
CA VAL A 462 6.39 1.27 7.60
C VAL A 462 7.44 1.05 8.70
N LEU A 463 7.54 2.03 9.60
CA LEU A 463 8.44 2.06 10.74
C LEU A 463 7.66 1.79 12.03
N ASP A 464 8.15 0.83 12.82
CA ASP A 464 7.58 0.48 14.11
C ASP A 464 8.62 0.60 15.23
N GLU A 465 8.16 0.89 16.45
CA GLU A 465 9.02 1.09 17.62
C GLU A 465 9.87 -0.15 17.93
N THR A 466 9.36 -1.34 17.60
CA THR A 466 9.95 -2.62 17.99
C THR A 466 11.26 -2.92 17.26
N ASP A 467 11.41 -2.49 16.02
CA ASP A 467 12.52 -2.87 15.14
C ASP A 467 13.24 -1.69 14.46
N VAL A 468 12.66 -0.48 14.43
CA VAL A 468 13.23 0.69 13.72
C VAL A 468 14.69 0.98 14.09
N PHE A 469 15.11 0.70 15.32
CA PHE A 469 16.48 0.94 15.78
C PHE A 469 17.38 -0.30 15.79
N ALA A 470 16.94 -1.43 15.25
CA ALA A 470 17.71 -2.67 15.28
C ALA A 470 18.96 -2.64 14.39
N SER A 471 18.95 -1.85 13.30
CA SER A 471 19.98 -1.93 12.26
C SER A 471 21.12 -0.94 12.47
N TRP A 472 22.17 -1.43 13.12
CA TRP A 472 23.46 -0.74 13.18
C TRP A 472 24.39 -1.19 12.06
N VAL A 473 25.05 -0.25 11.38
CA VAL A 473 26.04 -0.53 10.33
C VAL A 473 27.26 0.37 10.47
N THR A 474 28.36 0.02 9.81
CA THR A 474 29.51 0.93 9.70
C THR A 474 29.30 1.94 8.58
N ALA A 475 29.92 3.12 8.68
CA ALA A 475 29.88 4.14 7.61
C ALA A 475 30.38 3.58 6.27
N ARG A 476 31.39 2.71 6.29
CA ARG A 476 31.91 2.01 5.11
C ARG A 476 30.86 1.10 4.47
N GLU A 477 30.13 0.30 5.25
CA GLU A 477 29.03 -0.54 4.75
C GLU A 477 27.88 0.29 4.16
N ALA A 478 27.63 1.46 4.74
CA ALA A 478 26.67 2.43 4.22
C ALA A 478 27.16 3.19 2.97
N GLY A 479 28.37 2.92 2.47
CA GLY A 479 28.90 3.55 1.27
C GLY A 479 29.40 4.99 1.46
N LEU A 480 29.68 5.41 2.70
CA LEU A 480 30.28 6.71 3.01
C LEU A 480 31.82 6.60 2.95
N ALA A 481 32.47 7.62 2.39
CA ALA A 481 33.87 7.55 1.96
C ALA A 481 34.92 7.76 3.06
N ASP A 482 34.53 7.93 4.32
CA ASP A 482 35.47 8.40 5.34
C ASP A 482 36.39 7.29 5.87
N LYS A 483 37.70 7.53 5.81
CA LYS A 483 38.78 6.53 5.96
C LYS A 483 39.49 6.57 7.32
N THR A 484 38.99 7.31 8.30
CA THR A 484 39.76 7.59 9.53
C THR A 484 39.08 7.15 10.83
N GLN A 485 37.76 6.91 10.86
CA GLN A 485 37.06 6.37 12.05
C GLN A 485 36.00 5.34 11.65
N GLU A 486 35.92 4.21 12.38
CA GLU A 486 34.84 3.20 12.26
C GLU A 486 33.52 3.76 12.84
N THR A 487 33.00 4.83 12.23
CA THR A 487 31.76 5.47 12.68
C THR A 487 30.59 4.49 12.49
N LYS A 488 29.84 4.28 13.57
CA LYS A 488 28.66 3.41 13.60
C LYS A 488 27.41 4.23 13.38
N LEU A 489 26.56 3.76 12.49
CA LEU A 489 25.36 4.44 12.03
C LEU A 489 24.15 3.56 12.31
N ASN A 490 23.03 4.17 12.70
CA ASN A 490 21.75 3.49 12.85
C ASN A 490 20.83 3.90 11.69
N TYR A 491 20.41 2.93 10.86
CA TYR A 491 19.62 3.25 9.67
C TYR A 491 18.28 3.91 9.99
N GLY A 492 17.50 3.35 10.92
CA GLY A 492 16.22 3.95 11.29
C GLY A 492 16.37 5.33 11.92
N GLY A 493 17.39 5.52 12.77
CA GLY A 493 17.65 6.84 13.35
C GLY A 493 18.02 7.90 12.31
N ILE A 494 18.87 7.56 11.33
CA ILE A 494 19.23 8.47 10.23
C ILE A 494 18.01 8.75 9.35
N PHE A 495 17.23 7.72 9.02
CA PHE A 495 16.05 7.87 8.19
C PHE A 495 15.00 8.78 8.85
N LEU A 496 14.76 8.64 10.16
CA LEU A 496 13.88 9.54 10.91
C LEU A 496 14.38 10.98 10.89
N LYS A 497 15.69 11.21 11.07
CA LYS A 497 16.27 12.56 10.97
C LYS A 497 16.05 13.14 9.56
N SER A 498 16.26 12.36 8.50
CA SER A 498 16.00 12.80 7.13
C SER A 498 14.53 13.12 6.85
N LEU A 499 13.58 12.42 7.47
CA LEU A 499 12.14 12.66 7.29
C LEU A 499 11.70 13.98 7.94
N PHE A 500 12.27 14.32 9.09
CA PHE A 500 11.87 15.47 9.91
C PHE A 500 12.91 16.59 9.95
N ASP A 501 13.84 16.62 8.99
CA ASP A 501 14.95 17.58 8.91
C ASP A 501 14.49 19.06 8.89
N ARG A 502 13.29 19.31 8.35
CA ARG A 502 12.69 20.65 8.30
C ARG A 502 11.85 21.01 9.52
N TRP A 503 11.69 20.11 10.47
CA TRP A 503 11.00 20.40 11.72
C TRP A 503 11.96 21.16 12.63
N ALA A 504 11.61 22.37 13.06
CA ALA A 504 12.52 23.25 13.82
C ALA A 504 13.12 22.58 15.06
N LYS A 505 12.37 21.70 15.75
CA LYS A 505 12.85 20.96 16.91
C LYS A 505 13.92 19.90 16.59
N SER A 506 14.04 19.47 15.34
CA SER A 506 15.15 18.61 14.91
C SER A 506 16.48 19.37 14.93
N MET A 507 16.45 20.70 14.76
CA MET A 507 17.62 21.59 14.68
C MET A 507 18.11 22.08 16.04
N ILE A 508 17.34 21.86 17.12
CA ILE A 508 17.72 22.29 18.47
C ILE A 508 18.78 21.32 19.00
N VAL A 509 20.04 21.74 18.96
CA VAL A 509 21.13 21.07 19.68
C VAL A 509 21.03 21.50 21.14
N TYR A 510 20.69 20.58 22.04
CA TYR A 510 20.89 20.79 23.48
C TYR A 510 22.39 20.72 23.77
N ASN A 511 23.08 21.84 23.60
CA ASN A 511 24.41 22.03 24.16
C ASN A 511 24.25 22.46 25.61
N ASP A 512 24.67 21.63 26.57
CA ASP A 512 24.84 22.03 27.98
C ASP A 512 26.02 23.00 28.20
N ASN A 513 26.67 23.47 27.12
CA ASN A 513 27.79 24.40 27.14
C ASN A 513 27.41 25.65 26.33
N GLU A 514 27.32 26.80 27.00
CA GLU A 514 26.79 28.09 26.49
C GLU A 514 27.66 28.82 25.44
N ASP A 515 28.69 28.21 24.83
CA ASP A 515 29.74 28.98 24.12
C ASP A 515 30.09 28.53 22.70
N ASP A 516 29.17 27.93 21.92
CA ASP A 516 29.39 27.75 20.48
C ASP A 516 28.13 28.06 19.66
N THR A 517 28.02 29.31 19.20
CA THR A 517 27.12 29.72 18.11
C THR A 517 27.70 29.27 16.77
N ASP A 518 27.62 27.98 16.46
CA ASP A 518 27.80 27.46 15.11
C ASP A 518 26.47 26.86 14.61
N GLU A 519 25.77 27.61 13.75
CA GLU A 519 24.51 27.23 13.07
C GLU A 519 24.66 26.03 12.08
N SER A 520 25.60 25.10 12.26
CA SER A 520 26.05 24.19 11.19
C SER A 520 26.14 22.69 11.50
N ASN A 521 25.52 22.16 12.56
CA ASN A 521 25.74 20.76 12.98
C ASN A 521 24.60 19.73 12.73
N ASN A 522 23.59 20.04 11.92
CA ASN A 522 22.62 19.05 11.44
C ASN A 522 22.82 18.74 9.95
N HIS A 523 23.91 18.03 9.61
CA HIS A 523 24.06 17.52 8.24
C HIS A 523 23.31 16.20 8.08
N THR A 524 22.13 16.27 7.46
CA THR A 524 21.38 15.10 6.98
C THR A 524 22.25 14.27 6.05
N ILE A 525 22.62 13.07 6.52
CA ILE A 525 23.56 12.16 5.81
C ILE A 525 22.97 11.69 4.48
N PHE A 526 21.67 11.37 4.46
CA PHE A 526 20.95 10.94 3.27
C PHE A 526 19.69 11.81 3.10
N PRO A 527 19.74 12.88 2.31
CA PRO A 527 18.57 13.72 2.09
C PRO A 527 17.50 12.96 1.30
N LEU A 528 16.25 13.08 1.75
CA LEU A 528 15.09 12.51 1.07
C LEU A 528 14.49 13.51 0.07
N PRO A 529 13.84 13.03 -1.01
CA PRO A 529 13.09 13.90 -1.90
C PRO A 529 12.02 14.68 -1.13
N LEU A 530 11.91 15.97 -1.42
CA LEU A 530 11.05 16.91 -0.71
C LEU A 530 9.55 16.57 -0.78
N HIS A 531 9.14 15.89 -1.85
CA HIS A 531 7.77 15.42 -2.06
C HIS A 531 7.46 14.05 -1.42
N THR A 532 8.44 13.44 -0.74
CA THR A 532 8.24 12.16 -0.05
C THR A 532 7.12 12.31 0.99
N THR A 533 6.10 11.46 0.88
CA THR A 533 4.92 11.54 1.74
C THR A 533 5.19 10.83 3.06
N ILE A 534 4.86 11.50 4.15
CA ILE A 534 4.94 11.01 5.54
C ILE A 534 3.51 10.87 6.07
N ILE A 535 3.22 9.71 6.64
CA ILE A 535 1.91 9.38 7.21
C ILE A 535 2.14 8.93 8.65
N LEU A 536 1.53 9.63 9.61
CA LEU A 536 1.41 9.15 10.98
C LEU A 536 0.03 8.51 11.11
N SER A 537 -0.01 7.27 11.60
CA SER A 537 -1.26 6.54 11.80
C SER A 537 -1.28 5.89 13.18
N GLU A 538 -2.48 5.76 13.74
CA GLU A 538 -2.70 4.88 14.89
C GLU A 538 -2.52 3.42 14.45
N SER A 539 -2.13 2.55 15.37
CA SER A 539 -2.09 1.09 15.15
C SER A 539 -3.42 0.47 14.70
N SER A 540 -4.54 1.19 14.84
CA SER A 540 -5.85 0.83 14.29
C SER A 540 -5.97 1.06 12.77
N GLY A 541 -4.99 1.72 12.15
CA GLY A 541 -5.01 2.14 10.75
C GLY A 541 -5.55 3.55 10.52
N ARG A 542 -6.04 4.24 11.55
CA ARG A 542 -6.57 5.61 11.41
C ARG A 542 -5.43 6.62 11.18
N PRO A 543 -5.45 7.40 10.08
CA PRO A 543 -4.41 8.39 9.83
C PRO A 543 -4.60 9.60 10.73
N ILE A 544 -3.52 10.05 11.35
CA ILE A 544 -3.45 11.25 12.18
C ILE A 544 -3.06 12.43 11.30
N LEU A 545 -1.91 12.30 10.64
CA LEU A 545 -1.27 13.32 9.81
C LEU A 545 -0.81 12.69 8.50
N ARG A 546 -1.01 13.40 7.40
CA ARG A 546 -0.39 13.14 6.09
C ARG A 546 0.27 14.44 5.64
N SER A 547 1.58 14.43 5.47
CA SER A 547 2.35 15.60 5.02
C SER A 547 3.47 15.15 4.07
N CYS A 548 4.24 16.10 3.55
CA CYS A 548 5.46 15.83 2.77
C CYS A 548 6.68 16.36 3.54
N VAL A 549 7.86 15.80 3.29
CA VAL A 549 9.12 16.25 3.92
C VAL A 549 9.30 17.78 3.85
N LYS A 550 8.89 18.41 2.74
CA LYS A 550 8.96 19.87 2.57
C LYS A 550 8.03 20.67 3.50
N ASP A 551 6.87 20.12 3.86
CA ASP A 551 5.75 20.81 4.53
C ASP A 551 5.71 20.53 6.04
N VAL A 552 6.51 19.56 6.52
CA VAL A 552 6.61 19.18 7.95
C VAL A 552 6.94 20.36 8.88
N GLY A 553 7.66 21.38 8.37
CA GLY A 553 8.04 22.56 9.15
C GLY A 553 6.96 23.65 9.25
N ASN A 554 5.82 23.50 8.58
CA ASN A 554 4.73 24.47 8.62
C ASN A 554 4.07 24.50 10.01
N GLU A 555 3.46 25.63 10.38
CA GLU A 555 2.88 25.84 11.72
C GLU A 555 1.83 24.79 12.10
N THR A 556 0.93 24.45 11.17
CA THR A 556 -0.14 23.47 11.36
C THR A 556 0.40 22.05 11.60
N GLU A 557 1.33 21.61 10.75
CA GLU A 557 1.96 20.29 10.84
C GLU A 557 2.84 20.19 12.08
N SER A 558 3.63 21.24 12.36
CA SER A 558 4.48 21.29 13.55
C SER A 558 3.65 21.19 14.83
N SER A 559 2.54 21.93 14.94
CA SER A 559 1.65 21.85 16.10
C SER A 559 1.11 20.42 16.32
N ILE A 560 0.69 19.74 15.25
CA ILE A 560 0.21 18.34 15.33
C ILE A 560 1.34 17.39 15.76
N LEU A 561 2.55 17.58 15.21
CA LEU A 561 3.72 16.77 15.56
C LEU A 561 4.15 16.99 17.01
N GLU A 562 4.07 18.21 17.53
CA GLU A 562 4.39 18.50 18.92
C GLU A 562 3.51 17.72 19.89
N ASP A 563 2.22 17.61 19.59
CA ASP A 563 1.27 16.89 20.44
C ASP A 563 1.34 15.36 20.26
N LEU A 564 1.56 14.89 19.03
CA LEU A 564 1.31 13.48 18.66
C LEU A 564 2.56 12.70 18.23
N MET A 565 3.75 13.30 18.18
CA MET A 565 4.97 12.57 17.84
C MET A 565 5.24 11.44 18.86
N PRO A 566 5.51 10.20 18.41
CA PRO A 566 5.85 9.10 19.30
C PRO A 566 7.11 9.39 20.12
N THR A 567 7.15 8.91 21.36
CA THR A 567 8.30 9.14 22.27
C THR A 567 9.60 8.56 21.73
N TRP A 568 9.54 7.39 21.10
CA TRP A 568 10.71 6.72 20.52
C TRP A 568 11.31 7.51 19.34
N ALA A 569 10.48 8.17 18.53
CA ALA A 569 10.94 9.04 17.44
C ALA A 569 11.50 10.35 18.01
N ARG A 570 10.81 10.91 19.02
CA ARG A 570 11.22 12.15 19.71
C ARG A 570 12.61 12.05 20.31
N GLU A 571 12.96 10.93 20.95
CA GLU A 571 14.28 10.72 21.55
C GLU A 571 15.43 10.80 20.54
N VAL A 572 15.21 10.38 19.30
CA VAL A 572 16.24 10.40 18.25
C VAL A 572 16.26 11.72 17.48
N ILE A 573 15.08 12.32 17.25
CA ILE A 573 14.95 13.56 16.48
C ILE A 573 15.31 14.79 17.33
N GLU A 574 14.69 14.94 18.52
CA GLU A 574 14.87 16.13 19.37
C GLU A 574 16.06 15.98 20.32
N LYS A 575 16.16 14.84 21.02
CA LYS A 575 17.20 14.66 22.06
C LYS A 575 18.53 14.14 21.52
N GLN A 576 18.55 13.78 20.23
CA GLN A 576 19.69 13.16 19.55
C GLN A 576 20.34 11.99 20.32
N VAL A 577 19.55 11.27 21.15
CA VAL A 577 20.06 10.14 21.93
C VAL A 577 20.30 8.97 20.98
N PRO A 578 21.55 8.49 20.81
CA PRO A 578 21.80 7.36 19.93
C PRO A 578 21.12 6.11 20.52
N PRO A 579 20.49 5.26 19.69
CA PRO A 579 19.90 4.03 20.18
C PRO A 579 20.92 3.10 20.85
N LYS A 580 20.46 2.13 21.62
CA LYS A 580 21.36 1.17 22.30
C LYS A 580 21.94 0.18 21.28
N PHE A 581 23.20 -0.22 21.49
CA PHE A 581 23.83 -1.28 20.70
C PHE A 581 23.33 -2.66 21.11
N ASN A 582 23.07 -3.51 20.13
CA ASN A 582 22.82 -4.93 20.36
C ASN A 582 24.13 -5.68 20.58
N LYS A 583 24.14 -6.57 21.59
CA LYS A 583 25.27 -7.45 21.90
C LYS A 583 24.93 -8.90 21.59
N ILE A 584 25.90 -9.64 21.04
CA ILE A 584 25.82 -11.07 20.80
C ILE A 584 26.76 -11.78 21.79
N PRO A 585 26.24 -12.71 22.62
CA PRO A 585 27.10 -13.61 23.38
C PRO A 585 27.66 -14.71 22.47
N PHE A 586 28.94 -15.03 22.65
CA PHE A 586 29.64 -16.08 21.89
C PHE A 586 30.69 -16.78 22.78
N ALA A 587 31.06 -18.00 22.40
CA ALA A 587 32.08 -18.79 23.10
C ALA A 587 33.28 -19.06 22.20
N LEU A 588 34.49 -18.93 22.75
CA LEU A 588 35.76 -19.28 22.09
C LEU A 588 36.29 -20.60 22.64
N ILE A 589 36.67 -21.50 21.74
CA ILE A 589 37.20 -22.84 22.06
C ILE A 589 38.44 -23.13 21.20
N PRO A 590 39.52 -23.72 21.74
CA PRO A 590 40.67 -24.15 20.93
C PRO A 590 40.32 -25.34 20.03
N TYR A 591 40.88 -25.39 18.82
CA TYR A 591 40.64 -26.47 17.85
C TYR A 591 40.96 -27.88 18.37
N SER A 592 41.94 -28.02 19.26
CA SER A 592 42.31 -29.29 19.89
C SER A 592 41.24 -29.90 20.80
N ALA A 593 40.19 -29.14 21.15
CA ALA A 593 39.08 -29.61 21.97
C ALA A 593 37.95 -30.26 21.16
N ASN A 594 37.95 -30.13 19.83
CA ASN A 594 36.85 -30.58 18.96
C ASN A 594 37.04 -32.01 18.43
N SER A 595 38.17 -32.65 18.72
CA SER A 595 38.39 -34.08 18.43
C SER A 595 37.93 -34.94 19.59
N ASN A 596 36.99 -35.85 19.33
CA ASN A 596 36.58 -36.93 20.24
C ASN A 596 37.81 -37.58 20.90
N SER A 597 38.09 -37.24 22.15
CA SER A 597 39.09 -37.89 22.99
C SER A 597 38.44 -38.31 24.29
N THR A 598 38.24 -39.61 24.44
CA THR A 598 37.69 -40.31 25.61
C THR A 598 38.69 -40.38 26.78
N ASN A 599 39.53 -39.37 27.00
CA ASN A 599 40.45 -39.35 28.14
C ASN A 599 40.30 -38.08 28.99
N ASN A 600 39.94 -38.32 30.25
CA ASN A 600 39.57 -37.38 31.30
C ASN A 600 40.66 -36.33 31.66
N ASN A 601 40.16 -35.21 32.18
CA ASN A 601 40.80 -34.27 33.12
C ASN A 601 41.53 -33.01 32.60
N LYS A 602 40.91 -32.29 31.64
CA LYS A 602 40.93 -30.81 31.62
C LYS A 602 39.81 -30.33 30.71
N ASN A 603 38.77 -29.71 31.27
CA ASN A 603 37.75 -29.03 30.45
C ASN A 603 38.47 -28.10 29.47
N PRO A 604 38.15 -28.15 28.16
CA PRO A 604 38.72 -27.19 27.23
C PRO A 604 38.36 -25.80 27.72
N LYS A 605 39.33 -24.89 27.78
CA LYS A 605 39.15 -23.49 28.21
C LYS A 605 38.12 -22.83 27.29
N ARG A 606 36.83 -22.95 27.64
CA ARG A 606 35.70 -22.34 26.96
C ARG A 606 35.52 -20.96 27.55
N GLU A 607 35.94 -19.94 26.81
CA GLU A 607 35.75 -18.56 27.23
C GLU A 607 34.44 -18.03 26.65
N ARG A 608 33.54 -17.58 27.52
CA ARG A 608 32.26 -16.97 27.11
C ARG A 608 32.44 -15.46 27.10
N LEU A 609 32.27 -14.85 25.93
CA LEU A 609 32.43 -13.41 25.69
C LEU A 609 31.11 -12.82 25.17
N SER A 610 30.99 -11.50 25.25
CA SER A 610 29.89 -10.76 24.64
C SER A 610 30.44 -9.51 23.98
N ALA A 611 30.06 -9.28 22.73
CA ALA A 611 30.50 -8.13 21.95
C ALA A 611 29.33 -7.54 21.17
N THR A 612 29.54 -6.35 20.62
CA THR A 612 28.57 -5.73 19.69
C THR A 612 28.37 -6.62 18.46
N GLU A 613 27.16 -6.65 17.92
CA GLU A 613 26.82 -7.50 16.77
C GLU A 613 27.66 -7.22 15.50
N MET A 614 28.18 -6.00 15.36
CA MET A 614 29.07 -5.56 14.27
C MET A 614 30.55 -5.88 14.51
N LEU A 615 30.91 -6.65 15.55
CA LEU A 615 32.31 -6.98 15.79
C LEU A 615 32.84 -7.85 14.65
N GLN A 616 33.88 -7.39 13.96
CA GLN A 616 34.54 -8.15 12.89
C GLN A 616 35.31 -9.35 13.44
N VAL A 617 35.30 -10.44 12.68
CA VAL A 617 36.05 -11.67 12.98
C VAL A 617 37.55 -11.37 13.14
N ARG A 618 38.11 -10.44 12.36
CA ARG A 618 39.51 -9.97 12.51
C ARG A 618 39.84 -9.51 13.94
N LYS A 619 38.95 -8.78 14.61
CA LYS A 619 39.17 -8.33 16.00
C LYS A 619 39.12 -9.49 17.00
N ILE A 620 38.36 -10.54 16.70
CA ILE A 620 38.37 -11.78 17.48
C ILE A 620 39.72 -12.48 17.30
N MET A 621 40.29 -12.50 16.10
CA MET A 621 41.63 -13.06 15.85
C MET A 621 42.71 -12.31 16.63
N GLU A 622 42.65 -10.98 16.65
CA GLU A 622 43.55 -10.12 17.44
C GLU A 622 43.47 -10.43 18.93
N HIS A 623 42.25 -10.64 19.45
CA HIS A 623 42.02 -11.03 20.84
C HIS A 623 42.63 -12.40 21.17
N VAL A 624 42.43 -13.40 20.30
CA VAL A 624 43.01 -14.74 20.47
C VAL A 624 44.55 -14.67 20.45
N LEU A 625 45.13 -13.91 19.52
CA LEU A 625 46.59 -13.77 19.40
C LEU A 625 47.20 -13.13 20.65
N THR A 626 46.60 -12.05 21.15
CA THR A 626 47.14 -11.27 22.27
C THR A 626 46.93 -11.92 23.62
N LYS A 627 45.72 -12.44 23.90
CA LYS A 627 45.35 -12.91 25.24
C LYS A 627 45.40 -14.41 25.43
N LEU A 628 45.16 -15.19 24.38
CA LEU A 628 45.02 -16.65 24.51
C LEU A 628 46.26 -17.42 24.05
N ILE A 629 47.04 -16.87 23.12
CA ILE A 629 48.25 -17.51 22.57
C ILE A 629 49.54 -16.79 23.02
N GLY A 630 49.55 -15.45 23.04
CA GLY A 630 50.72 -14.63 23.40
C GLY A 630 51.03 -14.51 24.89
N GLY A 631 50.30 -15.20 25.77
CA GLY A 631 50.36 -15.01 27.22
C GLY A 631 51.57 -15.61 27.96
N ASN A 632 52.68 -15.91 27.29
CA ASN A 632 53.87 -16.48 27.93
C ASN A 632 55.07 -15.53 28.11
N ASP A 633 55.03 -14.29 27.62
CA ASP A 633 56.07 -13.30 27.91
C ASP A 633 55.53 -12.15 28.77
N GLY A 634 55.98 -12.11 30.02
CA GLY A 634 55.53 -11.23 31.10
C GLY A 634 55.97 -9.77 30.99
N THR A 635 55.89 -9.14 29.81
CA THR A 635 56.25 -7.72 29.64
C THR A 635 55.31 -6.97 28.68
N VAL A 636 54.00 -7.02 28.94
CA VAL A 636 53.08 -6.02 28.38
C VAL A 636 52.21 -5.47 29.49
N ASN A 637 52.47 -4.21 29.83
CA ASN A 637 51.75 -3.46 30.85
C ASN A 637 50.24 -3.51 30.63
N ASN A 638 49.57 -3.79 31.73
CA ASN A 638 48.15 -3.93 31.88
C ASN A 638 47.50 -2.54 31.89
N SER A 639 47.14 -2.01 30.71
CA SER A 639 46.24 -0.85 30.60
C SER A 639 45.52 -0.86 29.26
N ASN A 640 44.64 -1.84 29.05
CA ASN A 640 43.51 -1.70 28.14
C ASN A 640 42.33 -2.43 28.77
N ASN A 641 41.74 -1.76 29.76
CA ASN A 641 40.35 -1.98 30.12
C ASN A 641 39.53 -1.81 28.84
N TYR A 642 39.02 -2.90 28.27
CA TYR A 642 37.95 -2.86 27.25
C TYR A 642 36.60 -2.52 27.90
N ASN A 643 36.61 -1.49 28.75
CA ASN A 643 35.48 -0.92 29.44
C ASN A 643 35.72 0.60 29.55
N SER A 644 35.60 1.29 28.42
CA SER A 644 35.35 2.73 28.38
C SER A 644 34.74 3.09 27.02
N ASN A 645 33.45 2.78 26.84
CA ASN A 645 32.61 3.59 25.95
C ASN A 645 31.92 4.64 26.82
N THR A 646 32.71 5.53 27.40
CA THR A 646 32.21 6.86 27.77
C THR A 646 32.13 7.65 26.47
N TYR A 647 30.90 7.92 26.06
CA TYR A 647 30.57 8.81 24.97
C TYR A 647 31.08 10.21 25.34
N ASN A 648 32.07 10.73 24.61
CA ASN A 648 32.40 12.15 24.65
C ASN A 648 31.57 12.80 23.53
N PRO A 649 30.62 13.70 23.85
CA PRO A 649 29.91 14.46 22.84
C PRO A 649 30.85 15.57 22.36
N GLY A 650 31.74 15.24 21.42
CA GLY A 650 32.61 16.18 20.74
C GLY A 650 32.16 16.32 19.29
N THR A 651 31.67 17.51 18.97
CA THR A 651 31.39 18.09 17.66
C THR A 651 32.13 17.43 16.49
N ASN A 652 31.42 16.63 15.68
CA ASN A 652 31.86 16.22 14.35
C ASN A 652 31.13 17.09 13.32
N SER A 653 31.74 18.23 12.96
CA SER A 653 31.32 19.04 11.83
C SER A 653 31.71 18.35 10.52
N TYR A 654 30.74 18.19 9.61
CA TYR A 654 30.96 17.58 8.29
C TYR A 654 31.16 18.66 7.24
N SER A 655 32.39 18.87 6.76
CA SER A 655 32.65 19.69 5.58
C SER A 655 32.75 18.82 4.33
N ILE A 656 31.91 19.08 3.33
CA ILE A 656 32.03 18.51 1.99
C ILE A 656 32.77 19.54 1.14
N ASN A 657 34.04 19.28 0.84
CA ASN A 657 34.79 20.08 -0.11
C ASN A 657 34.63 19.49 -1.52
N SER A 658 33.88 20.18 -2.39
CA SER A 658 33.87 19.91 -3.82
C SER A 658 35.11 20.54 -4.44
N GLY A 659 36.10 19.73 -4.80
CA GLY A 659 37.29 20.24 -5.48
C GLY A 659 38.16 19.09 -5.97
N TYR A 660 38.10 18.84 -7.27
CA TYR A 660 39.17 18.12 -7.97
C TYR A 660 40.45 18.94 -7.82
N ASN A 661 41.45 18.43 -7.08
CA ASN A 661 42.86 18.56 -7.46
C ASN A 661 43.78 17.67 -6.63
N THR A 662 44.79 17.19 -7.35
CA THR A 662 45.76 16.13 -7.06
C THR A 662 46.89 16.53 -6.13
N THR A 663 47.19 15.70 -5.12
CA THR A 663 48.56 15.19 -4.82
C THR A 663 48.51 14.12 -3.71
N PRO A 664 49.18 12.97 -3.84
CA PRO A 664 49.16 11.92 -2.82
C PRO A 664 50.27 12.15 -1.77
N GLN A 665 49.91 12.59 -0.57
CA GLN A 665 50.80 12.47 0.59
C GLN A 665 50.53 11.13 1.29
N ALA A 666 51.52 10.24 1.19
CA ALA A 666 51.52 8.93 1.83
C ALA A 666 51.80 9.07 3.33
N ASN A 667 50.76 9.03 4.16
CA ASN A 667 50.91 8.88 5.61
C ASN A 667 50.81 7.40 5.99
N LYS A 668 51.93 6.87 6.50
CA LYS A 668 52.10 5.49 6.98
C LYS A 668 51.18 5.22 8.18
N ILE A 669 50.30 4.25 8.03
CA ILE A 669 49.50 3.67 9.11
C ILE A 669 50.45 2.92 10.04
N THR A 670 50.55 3.34 11.29
CA THR A 670 51.25 2.57 12.34
C THR A 670 50.33 1.43 12.79
N THR A 671 50.18 0.40 11.95
CA THR A 671 49.62 -0.88 12.40
C THR A 671 50.64 -1.52 13.33
N ASN A 672 50.19 -1.98 14.50
CA ASN A 672 51.06 -2.72 15.42
C ASN A 672 51.66 -3.91 14.63
N PRO A 673 53.00 -4.07 14.55
CA PRO A 673 53.65 -5.03 13.66
C PRO A 673 53.25 -6.49 13.94
N ILE A 674 52.71 -6.76 15.13
CA ILE A 674 52.18 -8.06 15.56
C ILE A 674 50.96 -8.50 14.73
N PHE A 675 50.14 -7.54 14.27
CA PHE A 675 48.86 -7.79 13.57
C PHE A 675 48.96 -7.81 12.03
N ILE A 676 50.14 -7.50 11.49
CA ILE A 676 50.40 -7.64 10.06
C ILE A 676 50.31 -9.13 9.69
N ASN A 677 49.53 -9.46 8.66
CA ASN A 677 49.26 -10.82 8.20
C ASN A 677 48.71 -11.75 9.31
N ILE A 678 47.82 -11.24 10.18
CA ILE A 678 47.20 -12.05 11.24
C ILE A 678 46.49 -13.32 10.72
N GLU A 679 46.00 -13.26 9.48
CA GLU A 679 45.37 -14.36 8.75
C GLU A 679 46.31 -15.55 8.51
N ASN A 680 47.61 -15.30 8.50
CA ASN A 680 48.63 -16.34 8.35
C ASN A 680 49.02 -16.97 9.70
N LYS A 681 48.54 -16.41 10.82
CA LYS A 681 48.89 -16.87 12.18
C LYS A 681 47.74 -17.60 12.87
N ILE A 682 46.49 -17.22 12.58
CA ILE A 682 45.30 -17.77 13.24
C ILE A 682 44.22 -18.03 12.19
N GLU A 683 43.48 -19.11 12.37
CA GLU A 683 42.23 -19.37 11.67
C GLU A 683 41.09 -19.50 12.69
N LEU A 684 39.94 -18.94 12.35
CA LEU A 684 38.70 -19.11 13.10
C LEU A 684 37.73 -19.96 12.30
N TYR A 685 37.02 -20.85 12.99
CA TYR A 685 36.05 -21.77 12.43
C TYR A 685 34.73 -21.65 13.20
N CYS A 686 33.61 -21.82 12.51
CA CYS A 686 32.30 -21.99 13.12
C CYS A 686 31.58 -23.11 12.36
N ASN A 687 31.09 -24.14 13.06
CA ASN A 687 30.52 -25.35 12.45
C ASN A 687 31.39 -25.94 11.32
N GLU A 688 32.69 -26.12 11.57
CA GLU A 688 33.68 -26.64 10.61
C GLU A 688 33.92 -25.76 9.37
N GLN A 689 33.32 -24.57 9.28
CA GLN A 689 33.54 -23.62 8.18
C GLN A 689 34.54 -22.54 8.63
N LYS A 690 35.61 -22.32 7.84
CA LYS A 690 36.55 -21.22 8.04
C LYS A 690 35.83 -19.88 7.90
N LEU A 691 36.04 -18.99 8.87
CA LEU A 691 35.46 -17.66 8.91
C LEU A 691 36.30 -16.68 8.10
N ASP A 692 35.62 -15.81 7.35
CA ASP A 692 36.23 -14.67 6.67
C ASP A 692 36.54 -13.56 7.71
N PRO A 693 37.77 -13.05 7.80
CA PRO A 693 38.16 -11.99 8.74
C PRO A 693 37.31 -10.71 8.65
N ASP A 694 36.79 -10.40 7.45
CA ASP A 694 36.01 -9.19 7.21
C ASP A 694 34.51 -9.38 7.55
N MET A 695 34.09 -10.61 7.85
CA MET A 695 32.73 -10.92 8.29
C MET A 695 32.50 -10.41 9.73
N ASP A 696 31.27 -10.00 10.02
CA ASP A 696 30.86 -9.59 11.37
C ASP A 696 30.16 -10.73 12.14
N LEU A 697 30.12 -10.60 13.47
CA LEU A 697 29.59 -11.63 14.36
C LEU A 697 28.11 -11.96 14.09
N ARG A 698 27.30 -10.97 13.67
CA ARG A 698 25.91 -11.19 13.27
C ARG A 698 25.78 -12.01 11.98
N SER A 699 26.63 -11.79 10.98
CA SER A 699 26.64 -12.57 9.74
C SER A 699 27.12 -14.00 10.00
N VAL A 700 28.11 -14.18 10.88
CA VAL A 700 28.52 -15.52 11.34
C VAL A 700 27.35 -16.24 12.01
N LYS A 701 26.64 -15.55 12.93
CA LYS A 701 25.47 -16.09 13.62
C LYS A 701 24.33 -16.45 12.66
N HIS A 702 24.11 -15.66 11.62
CA HIS A 702 22.97 -15.86 10.73
C HIS A 702 23.23 -16.91 9.64
N PHE A 703 24.41 -16.88 9.00
CA PHE A 703 24.69 -17.73 7.84
C PHE A 703 25.43 -19.04 8.16
N ILE A 704 26.21 -19.08 9.25
CA ILE A 704 27.14 -20.20 9.52
C ILE A 704 26.71 -20.97 10.77
N TRP A 705 26.23 -20.27 11.80
CA TRP A 705 25.74 -20.90 13.01
C TRP A 705 24.35 -21.53 12.81
N ARG A 706 24.28 -22.87 12.89
CA ARG A 706 23.06 -23.66 12.65
C ARG A 706 22.40 -24.20 13.91
N GLN A 707 23.01 -24.00 15.08
CA GLN A 707 22.51 -24.53 16.36
C GLN A 707 21.78 -23.42 17.15
N GLY A 708 20.95 -23.82 18.12
CA GLY A 708 20.36 -22.86 19.07
C GLY A 708 21.36 -22.43 20.14
N GLY A 709 21.27 -21.17 20.60
CA GLY A 709 22.10 -20.63 21.68
C GLY A 709 23.26 -19.74 21.22
N ASP A 710 24.27 -19.60 22.08
CA ASP A 710 25.45 -18.75 21.84
C ASP A 710 26.29 -19.26 20.67
N VAL A 711 26.80 -18.34 19.85
CA VAL A 711 27.70 -18.68 18.73
C VAL A 711 28.98 -19.30 19.28
N VAL A 712 29.38 -20.46 18.77
CA VAL A 712 30.64 -21.11 19.14
C VAL A 712 31.65 -20.91 18.02
N ILE A 713 32.77 -20.25 18.34
CA ILE A 713 33.89 -20.01 17.43
C ILE A 713 35.10 -20.80 17.92
N VAL A 714 35.65 -21.61 17.03
CA VAL A 714 36.81 -22.45 17.27
C VAL A 714 38.04 -21.77 16.67
N TYR A 715 39.10 -21.60 17.44
CA TYR A 715 40.35 -21.00 16.95
C TYR A 715 41.46 -22.03 16.79
N LYS A 716 42.23 -21.90 15.71
CA LYS A 716 43.37 -22.75 15.36
C LYS A 716 44.58 -21.87 15.06
N GLN A 717 45.72 -22.16 15.68
CA GLN A 717 46.98 -21.50 15.37
C GLN A 717 47.62 -22.16 14.13
N ILE A 718 48.01 -21.35 13.16
CA ILE A 718 48.82 -21.79 12.03
C ILE A 718 50.29 -21.68 12.48
N ARG A 719 51.04 -22.77 12.34
CA ARG A 719 52.48 -22.81 12.67
C ARG A 719 53.32 -22.38 11.50
#